data_AF-A0A1Y1HVV8-F1
#
_entry.id   AF-A0A1Y1HVV8-F1
#
_cell.length_a   1.000
_cell.length_b   1.000
_cell.length_c   1.000
_cell.angle_alpha   90.00
_cell.angle_beta   90.00
_cell.angle_gamma   90.00
#
_symmetry.space_group_name_H-M   'P 1'
#
loop_
_entity.id
_entity.type
_entity.pdbx_description
1 polymer ?
#
loop_
_entity_poly.entity_id
_entity_poly.type
_entity_poly.pdbx_seq_one_letter_code
_entity_poly.pdbx_strand_id
1 'polypeptide(L)'
;MSETGPWAAHLQAGLSAFLSGDARGALASYARAAELGYPPALCNAAWLLEKRSGDLGLTRGEGRLAAAVYLERIVGEGGPDGEGSRGVRADLRGWAHVRLGDCAYYEGGCGGRGDAAGHYRAAGELGNGQGQFSLGCLLERGTHGASRNLSEAERLYRLSGDHPNKGAVAAAALAVAKLKVVTFLDYYGIDVETWVRALHLWIGDGLEAVSNAVWKLCETALGRTSSSPGEEASGKEDGPAFRGADLGANGTPYSEGRVGEINGDGDGLAERSPASFAALLKVFHAARDEWVLLGLCVALGFTLGFRHARRDIKESHPPDQPSENQDSRSHETDVVIIGAGIGGLCCGALLAKYGQRVTICESHSIPGGAAHSFQRQGYHFDSGPSFHAGLSMDKSLNPLKQVLDVLGEEVPCVSYDTWIGYLPEGQYTFRAEAEAYRNEILKYGGPDALAEWMELEKLIEPLAKASAALPPAAMRGDPAVALSVARFLPGLLPTISSSSKLLRPFSEVVDKCVKNPFLRNLIDLECFVLSGMLAKSTITAEMAFMFYERNRPEGTIDYPIGGGEAIISALVRGFKKHGGRILLNSHVDEILVRKGQAVGVKLKARGKGPSAVVRARKAVVSNASLWDTQRLLPPGAVPVQERKEALATPMTDSFLHLHLGIDATGLPEDIECHHLIVNSWDAGIRSPQNVCIISIPTIFDPNLAPQGKHVVHAYTAGNEPYSIWEGLDRFSPEYKALKEERVQVLWRALERVIPDIRQRTELEMIGTPLTHERYLRRSRGTYGPAIEAGKQSWPGPVSPLPGLYCCGDSTMPGIGVPAVAASGMITANTMVPIWKHWQLLDSLA
;
A
#
# COMPACT_ATOMS: atom_id res chain seq x y z
N MET A 1 -18.25 -22.93 9.70
CA MET A 1 -18.13 -24.36 10.09
C MET A 1 -18.25 -24.63 11.60
N SER A 2 -18.20 -23.63 12.50
CA SER A 2 -18.20 -23.84 13.96
C SER A 2 -19.54 -23.63 14.69
N GLU A 3 -20.65 -23.40 13.98
CA GLU A 3 -21.91 -22.91 14.60
C GLU A 3 -22.91 -24.00 15.02
N THR A 4 -22.64 -25.29 14.77
CA THR A 4 -23.64 -26.36 14.95
C THR A 4 -23.25 -27.51 15.89
N GLY A 5 -22.08 -27.44 16.56
CA GLY A 5 -21.60 -28.48 17.47
C GLY A 5 -21.78 -28.17 18.96
N PRO A 6 -21.71 -29.16 19.86
CA PRO A 6 -21.86 -28.98 21.32
C PRO A 6 -20.79 -28.05 21.94
N TRP A 7 -19.69 -27.81 21.24
CA TRP A 7 -18.61 -26.88 21.61
C TRP A 7 -18.90 -25.41 21.24
N ALA A 8 -19.90 -25.11 20.41
CA ALA A 8 -20.11 -23.77 19.83
C ALA A 8 -20.30 -22.67 20.89
N ALA A 9 -21.10 -22.95 21.92
CA ALA A 9 -21.32 -22.03 23.04
C ALA A 9 -20.01 -21.75 23.81
N HIS A 10 -19.15 -22.76 23.98
CA HIS A 10 -17.86 -22.61 24.65
C HIS A 10 -16.83 -21.88 23.79
N LEU A 11 -16.87 -22.03 22.46
CA LEU A 11 -16.05 -21.22 21.55
C LEU A 11 -16.45 -19.74 21.60
N GLN A 12 -17.75 -19.45 21.60
CA GLN A 12 -18.26 -18.09 21.69
C GLN A 12 -17.95 -17.47 23.06
N ALA A 13 -18.14 -18.21 24.14
CA ALA A 13 -17.78 -17.78 25.50
C ALA A 13 -16.27 -17.55 25.63
N GLY A 14 -15.44 -18.44 25.08
CA GLY A 14 -13.99 -18.31 25.08
C GLY A 14 -13.49 -17.10 24.29
N LEU A 15 -14.09 -16.82 23.13
CA LEU A 15 -13.79 -15.63 22.35
C LEU A 15 -14.21 -14.36 23.08
N SER A 16 -15.40 -14.35 23.68
CA SER A 16 -15.88 -13.21 24.47
C SER A 16 -14.98 -12.93 25.67
N ALA A 17 -14.62 -13.96 26.43
CA ALA A 17 -13.70 -13.85 27.56
C ALA A 17 -12.33 -13.32 27.10
N PHE A 18 -11.79 -13.84 26.00
CA PHE A 18 -10.52 -13.38 25.43
C PHE A 18 -10.56 -11.89 25.04
N LEU A 19 -11.61 -11.45 24.34
CA LEU A 19 -11.77 -10.05 23.93
C LEU A 19 -11.98 -9.10 25.11
N SER A 20 -12.53 -9.59 26.21
CA SER A 20 -12.70 -8.84 27.46
C SER A 20 -11.46 -8.81 28.37
N GLY A 21 -10.39 -9.54 28.00
CA GLY A 21 -9.16 -9.64 28.80
C GLY A 21 -9.19 -10.71 29.89
N ASP A 22 -10.26 -11.49 30.02
CA ASP A 22 -10.35 -12.61 30.97
C ASP A 22 -9.62 -13.85 30.43
N ALA A 23 -8.31 -13.92 30.66
CA ALA A 23 -7.47 -15.03 30.21
C ALA A 23 -7.86 -16.37 30.85
N ARG A 24 -8.31 -16.37 32.13
CA ARG A 24 -8.72 -17.59 32.84
C ARG A 24 -10.04 -18.12 32.29
N GLY A 25 -11.03 -17.26 32.09
CA GLY A 25 -12.31 -17.63 31.49
C GLY A 25 -12.16 -18.09 30.04
N ALA A 26 -11.26 -17.46 29.28
CA ALA A 26 -10.94 -17.88 27.92
C ALA A 26 -10.29 -19.28 27.91
N LEU A 27 -9.28 -19.51 28.76
CA LEU A 27 -8.61 -20.81 28.86
C LEU A 27 -9.58 -21.93 29.27
N ALA A 28 -10.42 -21.70 30.28
CA ALA A 28 -11.42 -22.67 30.74
C ALA A 28 -12.43 -23.00 29.63
N SER A 29 -12.89 -21.98 28.89
CA SER A 29 -13.85 -22.16 27.80
C SER A 29 -13.25 -22.92 26.61
N TYR A 30 -12.01 -22.63 26.23
CA TYR A 30 -11.34 -23.37 25.15
C TYR A 30 -10.96 -24.80 25.56
N ALA A 31 -10.51 -25.02 26.79
CA ALA A 31 -10.28 -26.37 27.32
C ALA A 31 -11.59 -27.18 27.27
N ARG A 32 -12.72 -26.58 27.66
CA ARG A 32 -14.03 -27.23 27.61
C ARG A 32 -14.51 -27.50 26.19
N ALA A 33 -14.29 -26.58 25.25
CA ALA A 33 -14.59 -26.79 23.83
C ALA A 33 -13.79 -27.97 23.25
N ALA A 34 -12.52 -28.12 23.67
CA ALA A 34 -11.68 -29.24 23.27
C ALA A 34 -12.21 -30.59 23.82
N GLU A 35 -12.60 -30.63 25.10
CA GLU A 35 -13.21 -31.82 25.71
C GLU A 35 -14.51 -32.26 25.01
N LEU A 36 -15.27 -31.31 24.46
CA LEU A 36 -16.51 -31.56 23.74
C LEU A 36 -16.30 -32.01 22.29
N GLY A 37 -15.06 -32.31 21.89
CA GLY A 37 -14.76 -32.84 20.56
C GLY A 37 -14.42 -31.78 19.52
N TYR A 38 -13.92 -30.61 19.94
CA TYR A 38 -13.34 -29.61 19.02
C TYR A 38 -11.82 -29.45 19.25
N PRO A 39 -11.00 -30.36 18.71
CA PRO A 39 -9.54 -30.34 18.88
C PRO A 39 -8.84 -29.01 18.55
N PRO A 40 -9.28 -28.18 17.58
CA PRO A 40 -8.63 -26.88 17.35
C PRO A 40 -8.65 -25.93 18.56
N ALA A 41 -9.56 -26.13 19.53
CA ALA A 41 -9.55 -25.34 20.76
C ALA A 41 -8.35 -25.64 21.67
N LEU A 42 -7.70 -26.80 21.53
CA LEU A 42 -6.43 -27.11 22.21
C LEU A 42 -5.33 -26.12 21.81
N CYS A 43 -5.32 -25.66 20.55
CA CYS A 43 -4.37 -24.66 20.07
C CYS A 43 -4.57 -23.30 20.73
N ASN A 44 -5.83 -22.90 20.92
CA ASN A 44 -6.18 -21.65 21.60
C ASN A 44 -5.77 -21.69 23.09
N ALA A 45 -6.00 -22.83 23.75
CA ALA A 45 -5.58 -23.05 25.14
C ALA A 45 -4.05 -23.01 25.28
N ALA A 46 -3.32 -23.72 24.42
CA ALA A 46 -1.86 -23.72 24.41
C ALA A 46 -1.29 -22.33 24.15
N TRP A 47 -1.87 -21.57 23.23
CA TRP A 47 -1.44 -20.20 22.94
C TRP A 47 -1.66 -19.26 24.13
N LEU A 48 -2.80 -19.37 24.83
CA LEU A 48 -3.06 -18.56 26.03
C LEU A 48 -2.05 -18.86 27.14
N LEU A 49 -1.75 -20.13 27.38
CA LEU A 49 -0.76 -20.54 28.36
C LEU A 49 0.65 -20.02 28.02
N GLU A 50 1.02 -19.97 26.73
CA GLU A 50 2.33 -19.48 26.31
C GLU A 50 2.45 -17.95 26.27
N LYS A 51 1.40 -17.24 25.82
CA LYS A 51 1.45 -15.79 25.55
C LYS A 51 0.80 -14.93 26.63
N ARG A 52 -0.04 -15.51 27.47
CA ARG A 52 -0.77 -14.84 28.57
C ARG A 52 -0.49 -15.52 29.91
N SER A 53 0.69 -16.14 30.07
CA SER A 53 1.07 -16.83 31.30
C SER A 53 0.97 -15.90 32.52
N GLY A 54 1.40 -14.64 32.37
CA GLY A 54 1.29 -13.61 33.43
C GLY A 54 -0.14 -13.38 33.90
N ASP A 55 -1.09 -13.25 32.97
CA ASP A 55 -2.53 -13.08 33.25
C ASP A 55 -3.14 -14.30 33.96
N LEU A 56 -2.51 -15.47 33.82
CA LEU A 56 -2.91 -16.71 34.48
C LEU A 56 -2.23 -16.91 35.84
N GLY A 57 -1.27 -16.06 36.21
CA GLY A 57 -0.46 -16.20 37.42
C GLY A 57 0.67 -17.23 37.28
N LEU A 58 1.13 -17.48 36.06
CA LEU A 58 2.20 -18.41 35.73
C LEU A 58 3.44 -17.65 35.24
N THR A 59 4.63 -18.10 35.65
CA THR A 59 5.86 -17.69 34.99
C THR A 59 5.87 -18.15 33.53
N ARG A 60 6.74 -17.55 32.71
CA ARG A 60 6.84 -17.89 31.29
C ARG A 60 7.21 -19.36 31.05
N GLY A 61 8.04 -19.94 31.93
CA GLY A 61 8.41 -21.35 31.87
C GLY A 61 7.25 -22.26 32.29
N GLU A 62 6.58 -21.94 33.40
CA GLU A 62 5.38 -22.68 33.83
C GLU A 62 4.26 -22.64 32.78
N GLY A 63 4.07 -21.50 32.11
CA GLY A 63 3.12 -21.34 31.01
C GLY A 63 3.46 -22.23 29.81
N ARG A 64 4.74 -22.35 29.44
CA ARG A 64 5.20 -23.24 28.37
C ARG A 64 5.06 -24.72 28.72
N LEU A 65 5.41 -25.09 29.95
CA LEU A 65 5.20 -26.46 30.46
C LEU A 65 3.71 -26.82 30.49
N ALA A 66 2.85 -25.90 30.93
CA ALA A 66 1.41 -26.11 30.89
C ALA A 66 0.88 -26.19 29.45
N ALA A 67 1.39 -25.36 28.53
CA ALA A 67 1.03 -25.42 27.11
C ALA A 67 1.44 -26.75 26.47
N ALA A 68 2.58 -27.32 26.86
CA ALA A 68 3.08 -28.60 26.35
C ALA A 68 2.07 -29.74 26.52
N VAL A 69 1.33 -29.78 27.63
CA VAL A 69 0.28 -30.79 27.89
C VAL A 69 -0.82 -30.76 26.81
N TYR A 70 -1.22 -29.57 26.36
CA TYR A 70 -2.23 -29.41 25.29
C TYR A 70 -1.64 -29.73 23.92
N LEU A 71 -0.38 -29.38 23.69
CA LEU A 71 0.34 -29.66 22.44
C LEU A 71 0.61 -31.15 22.24
N GLU A 72 0.94 -31.89 23.31
CA GLU A 72 1.09 -33.35 23.28
C GLU A 72 -0.22 -34.05 22.91
N ARG A 73 -1.36 -33.54 23.38
CA ARG A 73 -2.67 -34.06 22.99
C ARG A 73 -2.99 -33.81 21.51
N ILE A 74 -2.63 -32.64 20.98
CA ILE A 74 -2.76 -32.32 19.55
C ILE A 74 -1.94 -33.29 18.68
N VAL A 75 -0.75 -33.67 19.16
CA VAL A 75 0.14 -34.62 18.47
C VAL A 75 -0.32 -36.08 18.64
N GLY A 76 -0.84 -36.45 19.81
CA GLY A 76 -1.19 -37.83 20.18
C GLY A 76 -2.52 -38.36 19.63
N GLU A 77 -3.44 -37.51 19.15
CA GLU A 77 -4.75 -37.90 18.61
C GLU A 77 -4.69 -38.55 17.18
N GLY A 78 -3.71 -39.42 16.94
CA GLY A 78 -3.52 -40.17 15.68
C GLY A 78 -3.11 -41.62 15.92
N GLY A 79 -4.07 -42.48 16.28
CA GLY A 79 -3.89 -43.93 16.20
C GLY A 79 -3.93 -44.43 14.74
N PRO A 80 -3.33 -45.59 14.41
CA PRO A 80 -3.21 -46.07 13.02
C PRO A 80 -4.53 -46.53 12.40
N ASP A 81 -5.54 -46.85 13.20
CA ASP A 81 -6.79 -47.47 12.74
C ASP A 81 -8.00 -46.68 13.27
N GLY A 82 -8.82 -46.13 12.37
CA GLY A 82 -10.07 -45.47 12.77
C GLY A 82 -10.67 -44.56 11.71
N GLU A 83 -11.29 -45.14 10.68
CA GLU A 83 -12.31 -44.46 9.87
C GLU A 83 -13.42 -43.95 10.81
N GLY A 84 -13.49 -42.64 11.05
CA GLY A 84 -14.59 -42.06 11.82
C GLY A 84 -14.44 -40.61 12.32
N SER A 85 -13.23 -40.09 12.56
CA SER A 85 -13.07 -38.72 13.08
C SER A 85 -11.94 -37.93 12.43
N ARG A 86 -12.31 -37.04 11.50
CA ARG A 86 -11.45 -35.95 10.97
C ARG A 86 -11.20 -34.92 12.10
N GLY A 87 -10.15 -35.07 12.90
CA GLY A 87 -9.98 -34.24 14.12
C GLY A 87 -9.07 -33.02 13.99
N VAL A 88 -7.85 -33.19 13.47
CA VAL A 88 -6.84 -32.12 13.42
C VAL A 88 -6.12 -32.15 12.09
N ARG A 89 -6.12 -31.02 11.37
CA ARG A 89 -5.42 -30.86 10.10
C ARG A 89 -3.89 -31.00 10.30
N ALA A 90 -3.19 -31.49 9.27
CA ALA A 90 -1.75 -31.74 9.31
C ALA A 90 -0.91 -30.48 9.62
N ASP A 91 -1.39 -29.30 9.21
CA ASP A 91 -0.80 -27.99 9.51
C ASP A 91 -0.74 -27.69 11.02
N LEU A 92 -1.82 -27.98 11.75
CA LEU A 92 -1.94 -27.78 13.19
C LEU A 92 -1.05 -28.75 13.97
N ARG A 93 -0.95 -30.00 13.51
CA ARG A 93 0.00 -30.98 14.08
C ARG A 93 1.44 -30.55 13.86
N GLY A 94 1.78 -30.09 12.64
CA GLY A 94 3.09 -29.55 12.33
C GLY A 94 3.45 -28.37 13.22
N TRP A 95 2.51 -27.46 13.46
CA TRP A 95 2.68 -26.35 14.40
C TRP A 95 2.91 -26.82 15.85
N ALA A 96 2.14 -27.81 16.32
CA ALA A 96 2.27 -28.34 17.68
C ALA A 96 3.64 -29.01 17.90
N HIS A 97 4.12 -29.78 16.92
CA HIS A 97 5.46 -30.36 16.95
C HIS A 97 6.56 -29.28 17.02
N VAL A 98 6.47 -28.18 16.27
CA VAL A 98 7.44 -27.07 16.38
C VAL A 98 7.47 -26.52 17.81
N ARG A 99 6.30 -26.31 18.43
CA ARG A 99 6.22 -25.75 19.79
C ARG A 99 6.72 -26.69 20.86
N LEU A 100 6.48 -27.99 20.74
CA LEU A 100 7.09 -29.00 21.62
C LEU A 100 8.61 -29.04 21.45
N GLY A 101 9.10 -28.93 20.22
CA GLY A 101 10.53 -28.79 19.93
C GLY A 101 11.15 -27.56 20.58
N ASP A 102 10.47 -26.40 20.51
CA ASP A 102 10.91 -25.16 21.17
C ASP A 102 10.97 -25.32 22.70
N CYS A 103 9.97 -25.98 23.30
CA CYS A 103 9.97 -26.27 24.73
C CYS A 103 11.14 -27.18 25.13
N ALA A 104 11.38 -28.24 24.35
CA ALA A 104 12.51 -29.14 24.56
C ALA A 104 13.87 -28.43 24.37
N TYR A 105 13.98 -27.50 23.42
CA TYR A 105 15.20 -26.76 23.11
C TYR A 105 15.55 -25.70 24.17
N TYR A 106 14.57 -24.91 24.64
CA TYR A 106 14.84 -23.76 25.52
C TYR A 106 14.76 -24.06 27.02
N GLU A 107 14.02 -25.08 27.45
CA GLU A 107 13.69 -25.27 28.88
C GLU A 107 14.26 -26.55 29.50
N GLY A 108 15.27 -27.16 28.87
CA GLY A 108 15.97 -28.30 29.46
C GLY A 108 15.11 -29.56 29.60
N GLY A 109 14.19 -29.76 28.65
CA GLY A 109 13.32 -30.93 28.56
C GLY A 109 12.17 -30.89 29.55
N CYS A 110 10.94 -30.91 29.03
CA CYS A 110 9.72 -31.24 29.76
C CYS A 110 9.94 -32.50 30.64
N GLY A 111 10.31 -32.31 31.90
CA GLY A 111 10.62 -33.42 32.82
C GLY A 111 11.72 -34.39 32.38
N GLY A 112 12.74 -33.93 31.63
CA GLY A 112 13.87 -34.78 31.25
C GLY A 112 13.60 -35.79 30.12
N ARG A 113 12.62 -35.52 29.23
CA ARG A 113 12.28 -36.39 28.08
C ARG A 113 12.21 -35.68 26.71
N GLY A 114 12.81 -34.51 26.54
CA GLY A 114 12.61 -33.71 25.31
C GLY A 114 13.57 -34.06 24.16
N ASP A 115 13.10 -34.78 23.15
CA ASP A 115 13.79 -34.92 21.85
C ASP A 115 13.40 -33.76 20.91
N ALA A 116 14.10 -32.62 21.04
CA ALA A 116 13.85 -31.45 20.18
C ALA A 116 14.02 -31.78 18.69
N ALA A 117 15.03 -32.60 18.36
CA ALA A 117 15.28 -33.04 16.99
C ALA A 117 14.12 -33.91 16.46
N GLY A 118 13.61 -34.83 17.26
CA GLY A 118 12.45 -35.67 16.93
C GLY A 118 11.19 -34.84 16.66
N HIS A 119 10.90 -33.85 17.49
CA HIS A 119 9.76 -32.96 17.27
C HIS A 119 9.89 -32.11 16.01
N TYR A 120 11.05 -31.49 15.77
CA TYR A 120 11.26 -30.72 14.53
C TYR A 120 11.25 -31.59 13.27
N ARG A 121 11.71 -32.85 13.36
CA ARG A 121 11.61 -33.84 12.29
C ARG A 121 10.17 -34.18 11.95
N ALA A 122 9.37 -34.53 12.96
CA ALA A 122 7.94 -34.80 12.77
C ALA A 122 7.18 -33.58 12.21
N ALA A 123 7.52 -32.37 12.64
CA ALA A 123 6.99 -31.14 12.04
C ALA A 123 7.37 -31.00 10.55
N GLY A 124 8.62 -31.29 10.20
CA GLY A 124 9.11 -31.21 8.83
C GLY A 124 8.48 -32.25 7.89
N GLU A 125 8.23 -33.47 8.37
CA GLU A 125 7.52 -34.53 7.65
C GLU A 125 6.06 -34.14 7.35
N LEU A 126 5.43 -33.35 8.22
CA LEU A 126 4.10 -32.76 8.00
C LEU A 126 4.14 -31.51 7.10
N GLY A 127 5.28 -31.20 6.49
CA GLY A 127 5.46 -30.07 5.55
C GLY A 127 5.64 -28.71 6.22
N ASN A 128 5.94 -28.65 7.53
CA ASN A 128 6.11 -27.37 8.23
C ASN A 128 7.51 -26.77 8.01
N GLY A 129 7.57 -25.61 7.35
CA GLY A 129 8.85 -24.94 7.03
C GLY A 129 9.67 -24.52 8.25
N GLN A 130 9.03 -24.10 9.35
CA GLN A 130 9.75 -23.73 10.58
C GLN A 130 10.40 -24.96 11.23
N GLY A 131 9.72 -26.11 11.22
CA GLY A 131 10.27 -27.38 11.68
C GLY A 131 11.50 -27.80 10.88
N GLN A 132 11.43 -27.67 9.54
CA GLN A 132 12.55 -27.95 8.64
C GLN A 132 13.75 -27.03 8.94
N PHE A 133 13.54 -25.73 9.10
CA PHE A 133 14.60 -24.79 9.46
C PHE A 133 15.24 -25.09 10.82
N SER A 134 14.41 -25.31 11.86
CA SER A 134 14.90 -25.61 13.20
C SER A 134 15.67 -26.93 13.26
N LEU A 135 15.22 -27.97 12.54
CA LEU A 135 15.97 -29.22 12.41
C LEU A 135 17.30 -29.02 11.68
N GLY A 136 17.31 -28.22 10.61
CA GLY A 136 18.54 -27.84 9.89
C GLY A 136 19.57 -27.19 10.81
N CYS A 137 19.14 -26.29 11.69
CA CYS A 137 20.01 -25.67 12.70
C CYS A 137 20.61 -26.69 13.69
N LEU A 138 19.84 -27.69 14.10
CA LEU A 138 20.34 -28.74 15.01
C LEU A 138 21.35 -29.65 14.32
N LEU A 139 21.10 -30.03 13.06
CA LEU A 139 22.01 -30.85 12.25
C LEU A 139 23.28 -30.08 11.84
N GLU A 140 23.22 -28.76 11.65
CA GLU A 140 24.40 -27.94 11.39
C GLU A 140 25.36 -27.95 12.60
N ARG A 141 24.79 -27.90 13.82
CA ARG A 141 25.54 -27.77 15.08
C ARG A 141 25.88 -29.11 15.74
N GLY A 142 25.14 -30.18 15.44
CA GLY A 142 25.26 -31.48 16.11
C GLY A 142 24.82 -31.43 17.58
N THR A 143 23.63 -30.90 17.87
CA THR A 143 23.14 -30.70 19.26
C THR A 143 21.71 -31.21 19.46
N HIS A 144 21.28 -31.37 20.72
CA HIS A 144 19.90 -31.72 21.12
C HIS A 144 19.32 -32.95 20.41
N GLY A 145 20.10 -34.05 20.35
CA GLY A 145 19.68 -35.32 19.76
C GLY A 145 19.94 -35.47 18.25
N ALA A 146 20.46 -34.44 17.59
CA ALA A 146 20.86 -34.49 16.18
C ALA A 146 22.38 -34.61 16.02
N SER A 147 22.85 -35.61 15.26
CA SER A 147 24.27 -35.70 14.85
C SER A 147 24.58 -34.67 13.75
N ARG A 148 25.79 -34.13 13.75
CA ARG A 148 26.18 -33.11 12.76
C ARG A 148 26.10 -33.66 11.34
N ASN A 149 25.28 -33.04 10.47
CA ASN A 149 25.12 -33.41 9.06
C ASN A 149 24.80 -32.15 8.23
N LEU A 150 25.84 -31.61 7.58
CA LEU A 150 25.76 -30.34 6.84
C LEU A 150 24.95 -30.46 5.54
N SER A 151 25.04 -31.62 4.87
CA SER A 151 24.30 -31.88 3.62
C SER A 151 22.78 -31.94 3.87
N GLU A 152 22.38 -32.60 4.95
CA GLU A 152 20.96 -32.66 5.32
C GLU A 152 20.46 -31.31 5.86
N ALA A 153 21.29 -30.56 6.59
CA ALA A 153 20.96 -29.19 7.01
C ALA A 153 20.71 -28.27 5.80
N GLU A 154 21.55 -28.36 4.76
CA GLU A 154 21.35 -27.59 3.52
C GLU A 154 20.04 -27.96 2.82
N ARG A 155 19.73 -29.26 2.70
CA ARG A 155 18.48 -29.74 2.11
C ARG A 155 17.26 -29.17 2.84
N LEU A 156 17.28 -29.22 4.17
CA LEU A 156 16.19 -28.72 5.01
C LEU A 156 16.04 -27.20 4.95
N TYR A 157 17.15 -26.44 4.86
CA TYR A 157 17.06 -25.00 4.64
C TYR A 157 16.44 -24.66 3.28
N ARG A 158 16.80 -25.37 2.21
CA ARG A 158 16.17 -25.17 0.90
C ARG A 158 14.67 -25.47 0.93
N LEU A 159 14.27 -26.61 1.52
CA LEU A 159 12.86 -26.97 1.70
C LEU A 159 12.09 -25.92 2.52
N SER A 160 12.72 -25.38 3.57
CA SER A 160 12.14 -24.28 4.35
C SER A 160 12.04 -22.97 3.56
N GLY A 161 12.92 -22.74 2.58
CA GLY A 161 12.97 -21.55 1.74
C GLY A 161 11.85 -21.49 0.70
N ASP A 162 11.26 -22.64 0.36
CA ASP A 162 10.12 -22.74 -0.57
C ASP A 162 8.75 -22.54 0.12
N HIS A 163 8.74 -22.31 1.45
CA HIS A 163 7.52 -22.14 2.23
C HIS A 163 7.02 -20.67 2.23
N PRO A 164 5.70 -20.39 2.19
CA PRO A 164 5.14 -19.03 2.09
C PRO A 164 5.40 -18.08 3.29
N ASN A 165 6.15 -18.49 4.32
CA ASN A 165 6.43 -17.67 5.50
C ASN A 165 7.75 -16.89 5.33
N LYS A 166 7.65 -15.59 5.03
CA LYS A 166 8.76 -14.69 4.68
C LYS A 166 9.94 -14.67 5.67
N GLY A 167 9.69 -14.89 6.98
CA GLY A 167 10.75 -14.91 8.00
C GLY A 167 11.67 -16.14 7.91
N ALA A 168 11.10 -17.30 7.56
CA ALA A 168 11.85 -18.53 7.36
C ALA A 168 12.67 -18.48 6.05
N VAL A 169 12.14 -17.83 5.01
CA VAL A 169 12.80 -17.71 3.69
C VAL A 169 14.12 -16.95 3.76
N ALA A 170 14.16 -15.80 4.43
CA ALA A 170 15.40 -15.01 4.55
C ALA A 170 16.45 -15.77 5.38
N ALA A 171 16.06 -16.31 6.53
CA ALA A 171 16.95 -17.08 7.40
C ALA A 171 17.47 -18.35 6.70
N ALA A 172 16.62 -19.05 5.95
CA ALA A 172 16.99 -20.21 5.14
C ALA A 172 17.96 -19.85 4.01
N ALA A 173 17.70 -18.79 3.25
CA ALA A 173 18.59 -18.32 2.18
C ALA A 173 19.98 -17.92 2.72
N LEU A 174 20.02 -17.25 3.88
CA LEU A 174 21.24 -16.91 4.60
C LEU A 174 21.99 -18.15 5.10
N ALA A 175 21.28 -19.16 5.61
CA ALA A 175 21.87 -20.40 6.09
C ALA A 175 22.44 -21.25 4.94
N VAL A 176 21.76 -21.30 3.78
CA VAL A 176 22.27 -21.95 2.56
C VAL A 176 23.50 -21.21 2.03
N ALA A 177 23.47 -19.87 1.98
CA ALA A 177 24.63 -19.08 1.55
C ALA A 177 25.84 -19.32 2.46
N LYS A 178 25.62 -19.33 3.79
CA LYS A 178 26.64 -19.64 4.78
C LYS A 178 27.22 -21.05 4.58
N LEU A 179 26.38 -22.07 4.42
CA LEU A 179 26.82 -23.44 4.20
C LEU A 179 27.62 -23.58 2.91
N LYS A 180 27.20 -22.92 1.82
CA LYS A 180 27.97 -22.93 0.57
C LYS A 180 29.38 -22.34 0.73
N VAL A 181 29.53 -21.28 1.52
CA VAL A 181 30.84 -20.71 1.84
C VAL A 181 31.67 -21.68 2.68
N VAL A 182 31.08 -22.29 3.72
CA VAL A 182 31.80 -23.26 4.57
C VAL A 182 32.22 -24.49 3.77
N THR A 183 31.33 -25.08 2.98
CA THR A 183 31.63 -26.24 2.14
C THR A 183 32.66 -25.91 1.05
N PHE A 184 32.63 -24.70 0.50
CA PHE A 184 33.64 -24.21 -0.45
C PHE A 184 35.01 -24.11 0.22
N LEU A 185 35.10 -23.51 1.41
CA LEU A 185 36.35 -23.39 2.15
C LEU A 185 36.90 -24.76 2.57
N ASP A 186 36.04 -25.66 3.06
CA ASP A 186 36.41 -27.03 3.40
C ASP A 186 36.90 -27.82 2.18
N TYR A 187 36.24 -27.70 1.01
CA TYR A 187 36.63 -28.38 -0.23
C TYR A 187 38.04 -28.00 -0.70
N TYR A 188 38.44 -26.73 -0.51
CA TYR A 188 39.78 -26.25 -0.87
C TYR A 188 40.80 -26.35 0.27
N GLY A 189 40.44 -26.95 1.41
CA GLY A 189 41.31 -27.07 2.58
C GLY A 189 41.71 -25.72 3.18
N ILE A 190 40.89 -24.69 2.97
CA ILE A 190 41.15 -23.33 3.44
C ILE A 190 40.51 -23.16 4.80
N ASP A 191 41.34 -22.99 5.82
CA ASP A 191 40.86 -22.65 7.15
C ASP A 191 40.12 -21.29 7.16
N VAL A 192 38.94 -21.28 7.78
CA VAL A 192 38.05 -20.11 7.83
C VAL A 192 38.73 -18.92 8.51
N GLU A 193 39.55 -19.18 9.55
CA GLU A 193 40.25 -18.15 10.29
C GLU A 193 41.34 -17.48 9.43
N THR A 194 42.04 -18.27 8.63
CA THR A 194 43.06 -17.82 7.68
C THR A 194 42.46 -16.98 6.56
N TRP A 195 41.30 -17.37 6.05
CA TRP A 195 40.57 -16.61 5.02
C TRP A 195 40.09 -15.24 5.52
N VAL A 196 39.54 -15.19 6.73
CA VAL A 196 39.08 -13.94 7.37
C VAL A 196 40.25 -12.97 7.60
N ARG A 197 41.45 -13.47 7.93
CA ARG A 197 42.67 -12.65 8.10
C ARG A 197 43.17 -12.07 6.77
N ALA A 198 43.16 -12.87 5.70
CA ALA A 198 43.55 -12.41 4.36
C ALA A 198 42.60 -11.30 3.85
N LEU A 199 41.31 -11.42 4.15
CA LEU A 199 40.29 -10.43 3.81
C LEU A 199 40.49 -9.11 4.60
N HIS A 200 40.83 -9.20 5.89
CA HIS A 200 41.16 -8.04 6.72
C HIS A 200 42.36 -7.24 6.19
N LEU A 201 43.38 -7.91 5.67
CA LEU A 201 44.57 -7.27 5.10
C LEU A 201 44.29 -6.53 3.79
N TRP A 202 43.25 -6.92 3.04
CA TRP A 202 42.87 -6.28 1.78
C TRP A 202 42.07 -4.98 1.97
N ILE A 203 41.34 -4.84 3.08
CA ILE A 203 40.44 -3.69 3.34
C ILE A 203 41.21 -2.48 3.95
N GLY A 204 42.47 -2.68 4.37
CA GLY A 204 43.26 -1.70 5.11
C GLY A 204 43.49 -0.36 4.43
N ASP A 205 43.50 -0.30 3.09
CA ASP A 205 43.84 0.92 2.34
C ASP A 205 42.62 1.77 1.93
N GLY A 206 41.39 1.28 2.13
CA GLY A 206 40.15 1.99 1.75
C GLY A 206 39.43 2.71 2.91
N LEU A 207 39.90 2.54 4.14
CA LEU A 207 39.12 2.87 5.35
C LEU A 207 39.24 4.32 5.81
N GLU A 208 40.19 5.13 5.35
CA GLU A 208 40.25 6.54 5.76
C GLU A 208 39.15 7.39 5.09
N ALA A 209 38.81 7.09 3.83
CA ALA A 209 37.72 7.76 3.11
C ALA A 209 36.34 7.30 3.61
N VAL A 210 36.20 6.01 3.93
CA VAL A 210 34.94 5.42 4.42
C VAL A 210 34.72 5.73 5.90
N SER A 211 35.77 5.72 6.74
CA SER A 211 35.69 6.13 8.15
C SER A 211 35.35 7.61 8.29
N ASN A 212 35.94 8.49 7.48
CA ASN A 212 35.56 9.91 7.48
C ASN A 212 34.13 10.13 6.97
N ALA A 213 33.67 9.36 5.98
CA ALA A 213 32.28 9.43 5.51
C ALA A 213 31.29 8.89 6.56
N VAL A 214 31.63 7.80 7.24
CA VAL A 214 30.82 7.19 8.31
C VAL A 214 30.83 8.05 9.57
N TRP A 215 31.95 8.67 9.93
CA TRP A 215 32.06 9.59 11.06
C TRP A 215 31.21 10.85 10.84
N LYS A 216 31.24 11.42 9.64
CA LYS A 216 30.39 12.56 9.24
C LYS A 216 28.90 12.17 9.20
N LEU A 217 28.59 10.93 8.81
CA LEU A 217 27.25 10.35 8.90
C LEU A 217 26.80 10.12 10.35
N CYS A 218 27.70 9.75 11.27
CA CYS A 218 27.42 9.56 12.68
C CYS A 218 27.24 10.89 13.44
N GLU A 219 28.02 11.93 13.14
CA GLU A 219 27.82 13.29 13.68
C GLU A 219 26.47 13.87 13.25
N THR A 220 26.07 13.62 12.00
CA THR A 220 24.77 14.06 11.46
C THR A 220 23.60 13.25 12.05
N ALA A 221 23.80 11.96 12.36
CA ALA A 221 22.76 11.09 12.90
C ALA A 221 22.52 11.24 14.40
N LEU A 222 23.52 11.69 15.18
CA LEU A 222 23.43 11.81 16.64
C LEU A 222 23.05 13.22 17.13
N GLY A 223 22.86 14.19 16.23
CA GLY A 223 22.31 15.50 16.60
C GLY A 223 23.08 16.25 17.68
N ARG A 224 24.39 16.01 17.81
CA ARG A 224 25.27 16.89 18.59
C ARG A 224 25.81 17.95 17.65
N THR A 225 25.36 19.19 17.81
CA THR A 225 26.20 20.34 17.49
C THR A 225 27.34 20.31 18.50
N SER A 226 28.51 19.81 18.12
CA SER A 226 29.74 20.17 18.83
C SER A 226 30.14 21.56 18.36
N SER A 227 29.87 22.56 19.18
CA SER A 227 30.78 23.70 19.29
C SER A 227 32.20 23.15 19.46
N SER A 228 33.10 23.66 18.64
CA SER A 228 34.53 23.40 18.59
C SER A 228 35.19 23.45 19.99
N PRO A 229 36.18 22.60 20.29
CA PRO A 229 37.22 22.90 21.27
C PRO A 229 38.53 23.24 20.53
N GLY A 230 39.23 24.35 20.74
CA GLY A 230 39.02 25.50 21.62
C GLY A 230 40.09 26.55 21.31
N GLU A 231 39.89 27.76 21.82
CA GLU A 231 40.97 28.70 22.13
C GLU A 231 40.77 29.14 23.58
N GLU A 232 41.84 29.05 24.36
CA GLU A 232 41.97 29.56 25.71
C GLU A 232 41.76 31.08 25.74
N ALA A 233 40.98 31.58 26.70
CA ALA A 233 41.24 32.87 27.36
C ALA A 233 40.41 33.05 28.64
N SER A 234 41.14 33.01 29.77
CA SER A 234 41.00 33.81 31.00
C SER A 234 39.63 34.16 31.59
N GLY A 235 39.42 33.77 32.86
CA GLY A 235 38.66 34.58 33.83
C GLY A 235 37.96 33.79 34.94
N LYS A 236 38.55 33.80 36.16
CA LYS A 236 37.95 34.08 37.49
C LYS A 236 36.42 34.05 37.60
N GLU A 237 35.76 33.53 38.63
CA GLU A 237 36.03 33.53 40.09
C GLU A 237 34.93 32.67 40.77
N ASP A 238 35.24 32.21 41.99
CA ASP A 238 34.36 31.87 43.13
C ASP A 238 33.48 30.59 43.18
N GLY A 239 33.76 29.79 44.22
CA GLY A 239 33.10 28.53 44.61
C GLY A 239 31.76 28.69 45.37
N PRO A 240 31.41 27.87 46.40
CA PRO A 240 32.19 26.82 47.07
C PRO A 240 31.46 25.46 47.25
N ALA A 241 32.30 24.44 47.56
CA ALA A 241 32.13 23.35 48.53
C ALA A 241 30.87 22.48 48.53
N PHE A 242 31.05 21.15 48.50
CA PHE A 242 30.80 20.31 49.69
C PHE A 242 31.54 18.96 49.60
N ARG A 243 31.91 18.48 50.79
CA ARG A 243 32.90 17.45 51.14
C ARG A 243 32.45 16.00 50.91
N GLY A 244 33.45 15.15 50.67
CA GLY A 244 33.74 14.01 51.55
C GLY A 244 33.35 12.62 51.05
N ALA A 245 34.34 11.77 50.79
CA ALA A 245 34.70 10.67 51.70
C ALA A 245 35.77 9.76 51.06
N ASP A 246 36.92 9.70 51.73
CA ASP A 246 37.97 8.69 51.61
C ASP A 246 37.45 7.28 51.90
N LEU A 247 37.93 6.30 51.12
CA LEU A 247 38.43 4.97 51.52
C LEU A 247 39.21 4.46 50.27
N GLY A 248 40.49 4.12 50.25
CA GLY A 248 41.39 3.66 51.30
C GLY A 248 41.97 2.30 50.88
N ALA A 249 43.30 2.28 50.70
CA ALA A 249 44.21 1.14 50.91
C ALA A 249 44.66 0.24 49.72
N ASN A 250 45.97 0.38 49.45
CA ASN A 250 47.02 -0.68 49.31
C ASN A 250 47.05 -1.51 48.02
N GLY A 251 48.18 -1.72 47.32
CA GLY A 251 49.57 -1.32 47.54
C GLY A 251 50.47 -1.94 46.45
N THR A 252 51.33 -1.10 45.85
CA THR A 252 52.80 -1.24 45.58
C THR A 252 53.39 -2.50 44.88
N PRO A 253 54.68 -2.50 44.44
CA PRO A 253 55.44 -1.52 43.61
C PRO A 253 56.37 -2.21 42.55
N TYR A 254 57.24 -1.42 41.88
CA TYR A 254 58.40 -1.77 41.01
C TYR A 254 58.10 -2.18 39.54
N SER A 255 58.87 -1.78 38.52
CA SER A 255 60.23 -1.20 38.45
C SER A 255 60.46 -0.42 37.14
N GLU A 256 61.31 0.60 37.24
CA GLU A 256 61.96 1.36 36.17
C GLU A 256 62.76 0.50 35.19
N GLY A 257 62.90 0.98 33.95
CA GLY A 257 63.80 0.43 32.92
C GLY A 257 64.03 1.41 31.77
N ARG A 258 65.12 2.17 31.92
CA ARG A 258 65.73 3.21 31.06
C ARG A 258 65.76 2.93 29.55
N VAL A 259 65.45 3.95 28.73
CA VAL A 259 66.34 4.89 27.97
C VAL A 259 67.20 4.24 26.88
N GLY A 260 67.00 4.73 25.65
CA GLY A 260 67.91 4.63 24.52
C GLY A 260 67.44 5.52 23.36
N GLU A 261 67.85 6.79 23.39
CA GLU A 261 67.83 7.71 22.24
C GLU A 261 68.74 7.19 21.12
N ILE A 262 68.38 7.33 19.83
CA ILE A 262 69.23 7.90 18.76
C ILE A 262 68.32 8.52 17.67
N ASN A 263 68.71 9.72 17.23
CA ASN A 263 68.13 10.60 16.22
C ASN A 263 68.16 10.08 14.76
N GLY A 264 67.29 10.65 13.91
CA GLY A 264 67.68 11.19 12.60
C GLY A 264 67.25 10.45 11.32
N ASP A 265 66.30 11.06 10.61
CA ASP A 265 66.15 11.23 9.15
C ASP A 265 66.15 10.05 8.15
N GLY A 266 65.09 10.01 7.33
CA GLY A 266 65.22 9.94 5.85
C GLY A 266 65.15 8.57 5.16
N ASP A 267 64.05 8.38 4.41
CA ASP A 267 63.86 7.55 3.20
C ASP A 267 64.16 6.03 3.20
N GLY A 268 63.17 5.25 2.75
CA GLY A 268 63.38 3.85 2.35
C GLY A 268 62.12 2.99 2.16
N LEU A 269 61.46 3.13 1.02
CA LEU A 269 60.52 2.14 0.48
C LEU A 269 61.25 0.83 0.13
N ALA A 270 60.70 -0.32 0.56
CA ALA A 270 60.59 -1.63 -0.13
C ALA A 270 60.90 -2.84 0.76
N GLU A 271 59.92 -3.75 0.88
CA GLU A 271 60.00 -5.17 0.46
C GLU A 271 58.79 -5.95 1.04
N ARG A 272 57.80 -6.30 0.19
CA ARG A 272 56.75 -7.27 0.48
C ARG A 272 56.94 -8.49 -0.42
N SER A 273 56.96 -9.69 0.18
CA SER A 273 57.32 -10.95 -0.49
C SER A 273 56.34 -11.38 -1.62
N PRO A 274 56.80 -11.93 -2.76
CA PRO A 274 55.95 -12.33 -3.90
C PRO A 274 55.02 -13.53 -3.67
N ALA A 275 55.20 -14.32 -2.62
CA ALA A 275 54.46 -15.58 -2.43
C ALA A 275 52.98 -15.39 -2.04
N SER A 276 52.66 -14.33 -1.28
CA SER A 276 51.30 -14.05 -0.82
C SER A 276 50.40 -13.51 -1.93
N PHE A 277 50.98 -12.87 -2.96
CA PHE A 277 50.25 -12.29 -4.08
C PHE A 277 49.81 -13.37 -5.10
N ALA A 278 50.62 -14.41 -5.28
CA ALA A 278 50.32 -15.52 -6.18
C ALA A 278 49.17 -16.42 -5.67
N ALA A 279 49.01 -16.56 -4.35
CA ALA A 279 47.88 -17.27 -3.75
C ALA A 279 46.55 -16.49 -3.92
N LEU A 280 46.59 -15.17 -3.74
CA LEU A 280 45.45 -14.27 -3.96
C LEU A 280 44.97 -14.30 -5.43
N LEU A 281 45.90 -14.28 -6.39
CA LEU A 281 45.56 -14.37 -7.81
C LEU A 281 44.90 -15.70 -8.18
N LYS A 282 45.27 -16.83 -7.57
CA LYS A 282 44.60 -18.13 -7.80
C LYS A 282 43.16 -18.15 -7.29
N VAL A 283 42.87 -17.48 -6.16
CA VAL A 283 41.51 -17.33 -5.63
C VAL A 283 40.66 -16.44 -6.53
N PHE A 284 41.20 -15.32 -7.00
CA PHE A 284 40.50 -14.43 -7.94
C PHE A 284 40.27 -15.05 -9.31
N HIS A 285 41.18 -15.91 -9.78
CA HIS A 285 41.01 -16.60 -11.06
C HIS A 285 39.96 -17.73 -11.01
N ALA A 286 39.74 -18.31 -9.82
CA ALA A 286 38.73 -19.33 -9.57
C ALA A 286 37.34 -18.76 -9.26
N ALA A 287 37.25 -17.54 -8.70
CA ALA A 287 36.00 -16.86 -8.33
C ALA A 287 35.33 -16.11 -9.49
N ARG A 288 35.23 -16.72 -10.66
CA ARG A 288 34.60 -16.13 -11.88
C ARG A 288 33.06 -16.15 -11.87
N ASP A 289 32.44 -16.68 -10.82
CA ASP A 289 30.99 -16.68 -10.60
C ASP A 289 30.55 -15.54 -9.67
N GLU A 290 29.65 -14.69 -10.14
CA GLU A 290 29.13 -13.48 -9.45
C GLU A 290 28.55 -13.77 -8.04
N TRP A 291 28.14 -15.00 -7.77
CA TRP A 291 27.59 -15.44 -6.48
C TRP A 291 28.64 -15.58 -5.36
N VAL A 292 29.91 -15.82 -5.70
CA VAL A 292 31.00 -15.96 -4.70
C VAL A 292 31.39 -14.58 -4.14
N LEU A 293 31.39 -13.55 -4.99
CA LEU A 293 31.63 -12.15 -4.63
C LEU A 293 30.52 -11.59 -3.74
N LEU A 294 29.25 -11.96 -3.98
CA LEU A 294 28.13 -11.58 -3.11
C LEU A 294 28.20 -12.27 -1.74
N GLY A 295 28.60 -13.55 -1.70
CA GLY A 295 28.86 -14.28 -0.44
C GLY A 295 30.02 -13.69 0.36
N LEU A 296 31.08 -13.24 -0.32
CA LEU A 296 32.21 -12.50 0.23
C LEU A 296 31.78 -11.18 0.89
N CYS A 297 30.92 -10.40 0.24
CA CYS A 297 30.39 -9.13 0.76
C CYS A 297 29.45 -9.31 1.97
N VAL A 298 28.68 -10.40 2.01
CA VAL A 298 27.80 -10.72 3.16
C VAL A 298 28.61 -11.22 4.36
N ALA A 299 29.70 -11.97 4.14
CA ALA A 299 30.63 -12.37 5.20
C ALA A 299 31.43 -11.17 5.77
N LEU A 300 31.74 -10.17 4.92
CA LEU A 300 32.37 -8.90 5.30
C LEU A 300 31.52 -8.07 6.28
N GLY A 301 30.20 -8.05 6.08
CA GLY A 301 29.27 -7.38 7.01
C GLY A 301 29.22 -8.02 8.40
N PHE A 302 29.51 -9.32 8.51
CA PHE A 302 29.41 -10.07 9.76
C PHE A 302 30.68 -10.07 10.62
N THR A 303 31.86 -9.98 10.01
CA THR A 303 33.12 -10.05 10.77
C THR A 303 33.43 -8.73 11.51
N LEU A 304 33.04 -7.59 10.93
CA LEU A 304 33.20 -6.27 11.54
C LEU A 304 32.08 -5.94 12.56
N GLY A 305 30.96 -6.66 12.52
CA GLY A 305 29.81 -6.43 13.41
C GLY A 305 29.90 -7.02 14.82
N PHE A 306 30.87 -7.90 15.12
CA PHE A 306 30.84 -8.69 16.37
C PHE A 306 31.92 -8.37 17.42
N ARG A 307 32.77 -7.36 17.23
CA ARG A 307 33.67 -6.89 18.31
C ARG A 307 33.19 -5.64 19.05
N HIS A 308 32.31 -4.83 18.46
CA HIS A 308 31.68 -3.70 19.16
C HIS A 308 30.32 -4.06 19.80
N ALA A 309 29.64 -5.10 19.32
CA ALA A 309 28.33 -5.53 19.85
C ALA A 309 28.38 -6.31 21.19
N ARG A 310 29.54 -6.43 21.84
CA ARG A 310 29.69 -7.16 23.12
C ARG A 310 30.02 -6.28 24.34
N ARG A 311 30.23 -4.97 24.15
CA ARG A 311 30.47 -4.05 25.29
C ARG A 311 29.26 -3.18 25.66
N ASP A 312 28.25 -3.09 24.79
CA ASP A 312 26.97 -2.42 25.10
C ASP A 312 25.82 -3.39 25.45
N ILE A 313 26.14 -4.65 25.72
CA ILE A 313 25.21 -5.63 26.33
C ILE A 313 25.59 -5.82 27.80
N LYS A 314 25.59 -4.73 28.54
CA LYS A 314 25.31 -4.70 29.98
C LYS A 314 24.68 -3.33 30.25
N GLU A 315 23.40 -3.38 30.62
CA GLU A 315 22.55 -2.24 30.98
C GLU A 315 22.03 -1.36 29.83
N SER A 316 21.60 -1.96 28.71
CA SER A 316 20.32 -1.50 28.15
C SER A 316 19.23 -2.11 29.03
N HIS A 317 18.61 -1.26 29.84
CA HIS A 317 17.28 -1.57 30.35
C HIS A 317 16.44 -2.06 29.15
N PRO A 318 15.60 -3.09 29.32
CA PRO A 318 14.64 -3.42 28.27
C PRO A 318 13.95 -2.11 27.85
N PRO A 319 13.68 -1.88 26.55
CA PRO A 319 12.80 -0.77 26.20
C PRO A 319 11.61 -0.93 27.13
N ASP A 320 11.29 0.11 27.90
CA ASP A 320 10.17 0.11 28.84
C ASP A 320 9.08 -0.72 28.18
N GLN A 321 8.63 -1.79 28.86
CA GLN A 321 7.44 -2.52 28.42
C GLN A 321 6.47 -1.45 27.94
N PRO A 322 5.95 -1.51 26.69
CA PRO A 322 5.01 -0.50 26.24
C PRO A 322 3.98 -0.44 27.35
N SER A 323 3.93 0.71 28.03
CA SER A 323 3.07 0.84 29.19
C SER A 323 1.71 0.34 28.75
N GLU A 324 0.98 -0.37 29.61
CA GLU A 324 -0.31 -1.00 29.29
C GLU A 324 -1.37 -0.02 28.73
N ASN A 325 -1.01 1.25 28.54
CA ASN A 325 -1.74 2.36 27.94
C ASN A 325 -1.28 2.82 26.54
N GLN A 326 -0.30 2.19 25.87
CA GLN A 326 0.08 2.61 24.50
C GLN A 326 -0.83 2.00 23.43
N ASP A 327 -1.68 2.85 22.83
CA ASP A 327 -2.50 2.51 21.67
C ASP A 327 -1.63 1.94 20.54
N SER A 328 -1.86 0.68 20.16
CA SER A 328 -1.18 -0.06 19.07
C SER A 328 -1.17 0.65 17.69
N ARG A 329 -2.02 1.66 17.52
CA ARG A 329 -2.00 2.57 16.36
C ARG A 329 -0.84 3.56 16.43
N SER A 330 -0.29 3.86 17.60
CA SER A 330 0.87 4.72 17.78
C SER A 330 2.16 3.98 17.42
N HIS A 331 2.90 4.51 16.46
CA HIS A 331 4.18 3.95 16.02
C HIS A 331 4.91 4.94 15.11
N GLU A 332 6.08 4.53 14.63
CA GLU A 332 6.87 5.29 13.66
C GLU A 332 6.93 4.57 12.31
N THR A 333 6.87 5.35 11.24
CA THR A 333 6.93 4.90 9.84
C THR A 333 7.81 5.87 9.02
N ASP A 334 8.26 5.50 7.82
CA ASP A 334 8.98 6.46 6.96
C ASP A 334 8.01 7.50 6.40
N VAL A 335 6.90 7.00 5.85
CA VAL A 335 5.83 7.83 5.28
C VAL A 335 4.50 7.43 5.91
N VAL A 336 3.71 8.42 6.29
CA VAL A 336 2.31 8.23 6.67
C VAL A 336 1.41 8.89 5.62
N ILE A 337 0.38 8.18 5.16
CA ILE A 337 -0.56 8.65 4.16
C ILE A 337 -1.94 8.80 4.80
N ILE A 338 -2.60 9.92 4.53
CA ILE A 338 -3.94 10.23 5.03
C ILE A 338 -4.97 9.84 3.95
N GLY A 339 -5.74 8.79 4.20
CA GLY A 339 -6.79 8.29 3.31
C GLY A 339 -6.32 7.14 2.41
N ALA A 340 -7.15 6.10 2.31
CA ALA A 340 -6.95 4.92 1.47
C ALA A 340 -7.85 4.94 0.22
N GLY A 341 -8.03 6.12 -0.40
CA GLY A 341 -8.56 6.22 -1.76
C GLY A 341 -7.53 5.78 -2.80
N ILE A 342 -7.93 5.69 -4.07
CA ILE A 342 -7.06 5.22 -5.17
C ILE A 342 -5.70 5.95 -5.17
N GLY A 343 -5.69 7.29 -5.07
CA GLY A 343 -4.43 8.07 -5.07
C GLY A 343 -3.50 7.68 -3.91
N GLY A 344 -4.04 7.57 -2.71
CA GLY A 344 -3.29 7.16 -1.51
C GLY A 344 -2.82 5.71 -1.57
N LEU A 345 -3.63 4.80 -2.12
CA LEU A 345 -3.27 3.40 -2.32
C LEU A 345 -2.18 3.23 -3.39
N CYS A 346 -2.28 3.91 -4.54
CA CYS A 346 -1.25 3.90 -5.57
C CYS A 346 0.06 4.49 -5.04
N CYS A 347 -0.01 5.66 -4.39
CA CYS A 347 1.16 6.30 -3.77
C CYS A 347 1.82 5.37 -2.74
N GLY A 348 1.02 4.82 -1.82
CA GLY A 348 1.51 3.94 -0.76
C GLY A 348 2.10 2.63 -1.29
N ALA A 349 1.44 2.00 -2.26
CA ALA A 349 1.90 0.76 -2.89
C ALA A 349 3.24 0.94 -3.59
N LEU A 350 3.41 2.02 -4.35
CA LEU A 350 4.67 2.32 -5.02
C LEU A 350 5.78 2.70 -4.02
N LEU A 351 5.49 3.52 -3.01
CA LEU A 351 6.46 3.84 -1.96
C LEU A 351 6.91 2.59 -1.19
N ALA A 352 5.99 1.68 -0.89
CA ALA A 352 6.30 0.39 -0.28
C ALA A 352 7.17 -0.47 -1.23
N LYS A 353 6.84 -0.52 -2.53
CA LYS A 353 7.67 -1.20 -3.54
C LYS A 353 9.07 -0.60 -3.64
N TYR A 354 9.21 0.72 -3.50
CA TYR A 354 10.50 1.41 -3.41
C TYR A 354 11.27 1.12 -2.10
N GLY A 355 10.70 0.34 -1.17
CA GLY A 355 11.32 -0.10 0.08
C GLY A 355 11.12 0.87 1.25
N GLN A 356 10.16 1.78 1.18
CA GLN A 356 9.81 2.66 2.30
C GLN A 356 8.86 1.93 3.27
N ARG A 357 8.98 2.18 4.57
CA ARG A 357 7.93 1.79 5.52
C ARG A 357 6.78 2.78 5.41
N VAL A 358 5.61 2.29 4.99
CA VAL A 358 4.45 3.14 4.72
C VAL A 358 3.27 2.71 5.58
N THR A 359 2.61 3.70 6.19
CA THR A 359 1.33 3.49 6.89
C THR A 359 0.25 4.36 6.27
N ILE A 360 -0.85 3.76 5.83
CA ILE A 360 -2.05 4.49 5.39
C ILE A 360 -3.06 4.53 6.54
N CYS A 361 -3.54 5.71 6.90
CA CYS A 361 -4.59 5.91 7.90
C CYS A 361 -5.91 6.20 7.20
N GLU A 362 -6.87 5.28 7.29
CA GLU A 362 -8.19 5.39 6.69
C GLU A 362 -9.24 5.62 7.78
N SER A 363 -10.08 6.63 7.58
CA SER A 363 -11.14 6.97 8.53
C SER A 363 -12.26 5.94 8.54
N HIS A 364 -12.55 5.34 7.39
CA HIS A 364 -13.61 4.36 7.19
C HIS A 364 -13.20 2.97 7.67
N SER A 365 -14.18 2.06 7.76
CA SER A 365 -13.97 0.66 8.11
C SER A 365 -13.43 -0.19 6.96
N ILE A 366 -13.35 0.37 5.75
CA ILE A 366 -12.87 -0.28 4.52
C ILE A 366 -12.07 0.74 3.70
N PRO A 367 -11.08 0.31 2.90
CA PRO A 367 -10.37 1.18 1.95
C PRO A 367 -11.23 1.45 0.70
N GLY A 368 -10.80 2.40 -0.13
CA GLY A 368 -11.35 2.64 -1.46
C GLY A 368 -11.74 4.09 -1.74
N GLY A 369 -12.00 4.89 -0.70
CA GLY A 369 -12.47 6.27 -0.88
C GLY A 369 -13.78 6.30 -1.68
N ALA A 370 -13.82 7.09 -2.76
CA ALA A 370 -14.99 7.17 -3.65
C ALA A 370 -15.22 5.90 -4.50
N ALA A 371 -14.20 5.04 -4.62
CA ALA A 371 -14.27 3.78 -5.36
C ALA A 371 -14.46 2.56 -4.43
N HIS A 372 -15.05 2.76 -3.24
CA HIS A 372 -15.40 1.62 -2.40
C HIS A 372 -16.67 0.94 -2.89
N SER A 373 -16.86 -0.31 -2.46
CA SER A 373 -18.11 -1.04 -2.65
C SER A 373 -18.69 -1.44 -1.29
N PHE A 374 -19.98 -1.71 -1.24
CA PHE A 374 -20.66 -2.12 -0.02
C PHE A 374 -21.75 -3.14 -0.31
N GLN A 375 -22.05 -3.99 0.68
CA GLN A 375 -23.05 -5.04 0.56
C GLN A 375 -24.27 -4.76 1.45
N ARG A 376 -25.46 -5.03 0.94
CA ARG A 376 -26.71 -4.96 1.70
C ARG A 376 -27.67 -6.05 1.23
N GLN A 377 -28.17 -6.88 2.14
CA GLN A 377 -29.16 -7.93 1.84
C GLN A 377 -28.77 -8.84 0.67
N GLY A 378 -27.47 -9.15 0.50
CA GLY A 378 -26.97 -9.98 -0.60
C GLY A 378 -26.66 -9.22 -1.89
N TYR A 379 -27.01 -7.94 -2.01
CA TYR A 379 -26.66 -7.08 -3.15
C TYR A 379 -25.35 -6.34 -2.89
N HIS A 380 -24.47 -6.30 -3.89
CA HIS A 380 -23.16 -5.65 -3.87
C HIS A 380 -23.17 -4.41 -4.78
N PHE A 381 -22.97 -3.24 -4.19
CA PHE A 381 -23.04 -1.97 -4.88
C PHE A 381 -21.69 -1.26 -4.89
N ASP A 382 -21.36 -0.63 -6.02
CA ASP A 382 -20.31 0.38 -6.07
C ASP A 382 -20.84 1.74 -5.57
N SER A 383 -19.98 2.51 -4.91
CA SER A 383 -20.36 3.85 -4.41
C SER A 383 -20.11 4.98 -5.41
N GLY A 384 -19.29 4.76 -6.43
CA GLY A 384 -18.77 5.83 -7.28
C GLY A 384 -18.59 5.40 -8.73
N PRO A 385 -17.34 5.28 -9.22
CA PRO A 385 -17.07 5.04 -10.64
C PRO A 385 -17.64 3.69 -11.09
N SER A 386 -18.38 3.71 -12.19
CA SER A 386 -18.95 2.51 -12.82
C SER A 386 -18.38 2.27 -14.23
N PHE A 387 -17.46 3.11 -14.70
CA PHE A 387 -16.89 3.04 -16.04
C PHE A 387 -15.36 2.98 -15.94
N HIS A 388 -14.76 1.99 -16.61
CA HIS A 388 -13.32 1.81 -16.67
C HIS A 388 -12.90 1.52 -18.11
N ALA A 389 -11.66 1.85 -18.47
CA ALA A 389 -11.11 1.56 -19.78
C ALA A 389 -9.60 1.28 -19.66
N GLY A 390 -9.09 0.33 -20.44
CA GLY A 390 -7.68 -0.03 -20.49
C GLY A 390 -7.15 -0.79 -19.26
N LEU A 391 -8.02 -1.42 -18.49
CA LEU A 391 -7.62 -2.33 -17.41
C LEU A 391 -7.32 -3.74 -17.93
N SER A 392 -8.02 -4.18 -18.97
CA SER A 392 -7.80 -5.49 -19.61
C SER A 392 -6.64 -5.50 -20.60
N MET A 393 -6.26 -4.34 -21.12
CA MET A 393 -5.26 -4.20 -22.19
C MET A 393 -3.83 -4.46 -21.69
N ASP A 394 -3.06 -5.18 -22.49
CA ASP A 394 -1.61 -5.28 -22.29
C ASP A 394 -0.94 -3.94 -22.63
N LYS A 395 0.06 -3.55 -21.84
CA LYS A 395 0.80 -2.28 -21.96
C LYS A 395 -0.10 -1.02 -22.10
N SER A 396 -1.23 -0.97 -21.40
CA SER A 396 -2.10 0.22 -21.41
C SER A 396 -1.38 1.46 -20.89
N LEU A 397 -1.73 2.61 -21.45
CA LEU A 397 -1.29 3.90 -20.92
C LEU A 397 -2.12 4.36 -19.71
N ASN A 398 -3.16 3.61 -19.33
CA ASN A 398 -3.92 3.88 -18.12
C ASN A 398 -3.00 3.83 -16.89
N PRO A 399 -2.82 4.94 -16.15
CA PRO A 399 -1.96 5.00 -14.98
C PRO A 399 -2.31 3.98 -13.89
N LEU A 400 -3.59 3.66 -13.72
CA LEU A 400 -4.01 2.63 -12.75
C LEU A 400 -3.49 1.25 -13.18
N LYS A 401 -3.61 0.91 -14.48
CA LYS A 401 -3.08 -0.34 -15.03
C LYS A 401 -1.56 -0.40 -14.88
N GLN A 402 -0.85 0.69 -15.18
CA GLN A 402 0.61 0.76 -14.97
C GLN A 402 1.00 0.52 -13.51
N VAL A 403 0.26 1.09 -12.55
CA VAL A 403 0.51 0.82 -11.12
C VAL A 403 0.27 -0.65 -10.79
N LEU A 404 -0.82 -1.25 -11.28
CA LEU A 404 -1.12 -2.67 -11.07
C LEU A 404 -0.02 -3.58 -11.66
N ASP A 405 0.45 -3.29 -12.87
CA ASP A 405 1.53 -4.02 -13.54
C ASP A 405 2.84 -3.94 -12.75
N VAL A 406 3.19 -2.74 -12.28
CA VAL A 406 4.36 -2.53 -11.42
C VAL A 406 4.24 -3.34 -10.12
N LEU A 407 3.04 -3.51 -9.56
CA LEU A 407 2.82 -4.31 -8.36
C LEU A 407 2.74 -5.81 -8.65
N GLY A 408 2.62 -6.20 -9.92
CA GLY A 408 2.33 -7.56 -10.37
C GLY A 408 1.00 -8.04 -9.80
N GLU A 409 -0.02 -7.21 -9.90
CA GLU A 409 -1.41 -7.49 -9.52
C GLU A 409 -2.30 -7.34 -10.76
N GLU A 410 -3.32 -8.20 -10.86
CA GLU A 410 -4.27 -8.18 -11.97
C GLU A 410 -5.69 -7.98 -11.45
N VAL A 411 -6.54 -7.43 -12.31
CA VAL A 411 -7.98 -7.26 -12.10
C VAL A 411 -8.70 -7.86 -13.30
N PRO A 412 -9.34 -9.03 -13.16
CA PRO A 412 -10.13 -9.61 -14.24
C PRO A 412 -11.22 -8.64 -14.67
N CYS A 413 -11.37 -8.46 -15.98
CA CYS A 413 -12.35 -7.54 -16.56
C CYS A 413 -13.19 -8.25 -17.63
N VAL A 414 -14.44 -7.81 -17.77
CA VAL A 414 -15.25 -8.03 -18.97
C VAL A 414 -15.06 -6.83 -19.88
N SER A 415 -14.68 -7.09 -21.12
CA SER A 415 -14.57 -6.04 -22.13
C SER A 415 -15.86 -5.96 -22.96
N TYR A 416 -16.31 -4.76 -23.24
CA TYR A 416 -17.53 -4.48 -24.00
C TYR A 416 -17.36 -3.21 -24.85
N ASP A 417 -18.26 -2.99 -25.81
CA ASP A 417 -18.14 -1.91 -26.79
C ASP A 417 -19.31 -0.91 -26.80
N THR A 418 -20.35 -1.14 -25.98
CA THR A 418 -21.63 -0.42 -26.00
C THR A 418 -21.91 0.35 -24.71
N TRP A 419 -22.47 1.54 -24.88
CA TRP A 419 -23.19 2.28 -23.85
C TRP A 419 -24.38 3.01 -24.49
N ILE A 420 -25.59 2.82 -23.97
CA ILE A 420 -26.80 3.43 -24.50
C ILE A 420 -27.02 4.85 -23.94
N GLY A 421 -27.16 5.83 -24.83
CA GLY A 421 -27.53 7.21 -24.54
C GLY A 421 -28.97 7.51 -24.93
N TYR A 422 -29.78 7.98 -23.99
CA TYR A 422 -31.10 8.56 -24.25
C TYR A 422 -30.96 10.07 -24.34
N LEU A 423 -30.66 10.53 -25.56
CA LEU A 423 -30.49 11.94 -25.90
C LEU A 423 -31.84 12.54 -26.34
N PRO A 424 -31.98 13.88 -26.35
CA PRO A 424 -33.15 14.55 -26.91
C PRO A 424 -33.52 14.13 -28.34
N GLU A 425 -32.53 13.74 -29.16
CA GLU A 425 -32.71 13.24 -30.52
C GLU A 425 -33.18 11.78 -30.58
N GLY A 426 -33.02 11.01 -29.51
CA GLY A 426 -33.37 9.61 -29.41
C GLY A 426 -32.29 8.74 -28.74
N GLN A 427 -32.37 7.43 -29.00
CA GLN A 427 -31.46 6.44 -28.40
C GLN A 427 -30.14 6.33 -29.18
N TYR A 428 -29.14 7.12 -28.82
CA TYR A 428 -27.78 7.11 -29.35
C TYR A 428 -26.96 5.98 -28.74
N THR A 429 -26.22 5.20 -29.52
CA THR A 429 -25.31 4.18 -28.95
C THR A 429 -23.87 4.69 -28.96
N PHE A 430 -23.28 4.89 -27.79
CA PHE A 430 -21.84 5.14 -27.69
C PHE A 430 -21.10 3.83 -27.98
N ARG A 431 -20.24 3.87 -29.00
CA ARG A 431 -19.44 2.73 -29.46
C ARG A 431 -17.96 2.95 -29.15
N ALA A 432 -17.28 1.93 -28.64
CA ALA A 432 -15.82 1.95 -28.52
C ALA A 432 -15.15 1.90 -29.91
N GLU A 433 -15.71 1.10 -30.82
CA GLU A 433 -15.22 0.96 -32.19
C GLU A 433 -15.47 2.25 -33.00
N ALA A 434 -14.40 2.77 -33.63
CA ALA A 434 -14.38 4.10 -34.21
C ALA A 434 -15.35 4.28 -35.40
N GLU A 435 -15.47 3.29 -36.27
CA GLU A 435 -16.36 3.39 -37.44
C GLU A 435 -17.83 3.29 -37.03
N ALA A 436 -18.17 2.43 -36.08
CA ALA A 436 -19.49 2.35 -35.49
C ALA A 436 -19.86 3.64 -34.74
N TYR A 437 -18.90 4.27 -34.06
CA TYR A 437 -19.10 5.57 -33.44
C TYR A 437 -19.38 6.67 -34.47
N ARG A 438 -18.63 6.70 -35.58
CA ARG A 438 -18.88 7.60 -36.73
C ARG A 438 -20.25 7.38 -37.35
N ASN A 439 -20.70 6.14 -37.47
CA ASN A 439 -22.04 5.81 -37.97
C ASN A 439 -23.14 6.36 -37.07
N GLU A 440 -22.96 6.32 -35.74
CA GLU A 440 -23.90 6.92 -34.80
C GLU A 440 -23.88 8.46 -34.90
N ILE A 441 -22.72 9.09 -35.08
CA ILE A 441 -22.67 10.54 -35.39
C ILE A 441 -23.42 10.85 -36.70
N LEU A 442 -23.20 10.09 -37.77
CA LEU A 442 -23.89 10.29 -39.04
C LEU A 442 -25.40 10.18 -38.89
N LYS A 443 -25.87 9.19 -38.13
CA LYS A 443 -27.29 8.91 -37.91
C LYS A 443 -28.01 10.06 -37.19
N TYR A 444 -27.39 10.65 -36.16
CA TYR A 444 -28.03 11.67 -35.33
C TYR A 444 -27.64 13.11 -35.68
N GLY A 445 -26.39 13.34 -36.06
CA GLY A 445 -25.85 14.66 -36.40
C GLY A 445 -25.85 14.98 -37.91
N GLY A 446 -26.04 13.97 -38.76
CA GLY A 446 -26.01 14.11 -40.21
C GLY A 446 -24.60 14.18 -40.83
N PRO A 447 -24.51 14.28 -42.17
CA PRO A 447 -23.23 14.29 -42.89
C PRO A 447 -22.27 15.41 -42.48
N ASP A 448 -22.80 16.60 -42.16
CA ASP A 448 -22.00 17.74 -41.74
C ASP A 448 -21.34 17.47 -40.38
N ALA A 449 -22.07 16.91 -39.40
CA ALA A 449 -21.49 16.51 -38.13
C ALA A 449 -20.41 15.44 -38.30
N LEU A 450 -20.64 14.44 -39.15
CA LEU A 450 -19.63 13.42 -39.44
C LEU A 450 -18.37 14.05 -40.04
N ALA A 451 -18.50 14.96 -41.00
CA ALA A 451 -17.37 15.65 -41.62
C ALA A 451 -16.58 16.48 -40.59
N GLU A 452 -17.27 17.20 -39.71
CA GLU A 452 -16.65 17.97 -38.63
C GLU A 452 -15.94 17.05 -37.60
N TRP A 453 -16.54 15.91 -37.25
CA TRP A 453 -15.92 14.92 -36.36
C TRP A 453 -14.65 14.32 -36.96
N MET A 454 -14.69 13.93 -38.23
CA MET A 454 -13.51 13.41 -38.93
C MET A 454 -12.38 14.45 -39.00
N GLU A 455 -12.72 15.73 -39.12
CA GLU A 455 -11.73 16.81 -39.06
C GLU A 455 -11.18 16.98 -37.64
N LEU A 456 -12.03 16.89 -36.61
CA LEU A 456 -11.58 16.89 -35.21
C LEU A 456 -10.63 15.73 -34.91
N GLU A 457 -10.92 14.52 -35.41
CA GLU A 457 -10.04 13.35 -35.28
C GLU A 457 -8.66 13.61 -35.89
N LYS A 458 -8.59 14.23 -37.08
CA LYS A 458 -7.30 14.63 -37.69
C LYS A 458 -6.55 15.66 -36.86
N LEU A 459 -7.25 16.63 -36.28
CA LEU A 459 -6.65 17.67 -35.45
C LEU A 459 -6.12 17.13 -34.13
N ILE A 460 -6.80 16.13 -33.54
CA ILE A 460 -6.43 15.54 -32.26
C ILE A 460 -5.41 14.42 -32.40
N GLU A 461 -5.35 13.70 -33.53
CA GLU A 461 -4.40 12.60 -33.75
C GLU A 461 -2.93 12.93 -33.39
N PRO A 462 -2.32 14.05 -33.83
CA PRO A 462 -0.96 14.39 -33.41
C PRO A 462 -0.86 14.70 -31.92
N LEU A 463 -1.91 15.23 -31.29
CA LEU A 463 -1.97 15.47 -29.85
C LEU A 463 -2.11 14.16 -29.07
N ALA A 464 -2.91 13.24 -29.55
CA ALA A 464 -3.10 11.89 -29.01
C ALA A 464 -1.78 11.12 -29.04
N LYS A 465 -1.07 11.13 -30.19
CA LYS A 465 0.29 10.57 -30.32
C LYS A 465 1.29 11.24 -29.38
N ALA A 466 1.23 12.57 -29.23
CA ALA A 466 2.08 13.31 -28.30
C ALA A 466 1.81 12.92 -26.84
N SER A 467 0.54 12.78 -26.47
CA SER A 467 0.15 12.35 -25.12
C SER A 467 0.59 10.91 -24.84
N ALA A 468 0.53 10.04 -25.86
CA ALA A 468 0.93 8.65 -25.72
C ALA A 468 2.45 8.45 -25.66
N ALA A 469 3.22 9.35 -26.28
CA ALA A 469 4.67 9.28 -26.32
C ALA A 469 5.34 9.51 -24.94
N LEU A 470 4.63 10.11 -23.99
CA LEU A 470 5.10 10.34 -22.64
C LEU A 470 4.26 9.52 -21.64
N PRO A 471 4.75 8.36 -21.17
CA PRO A 471 3.99 7.56 -20.23
C PRO A 471 3.78 8.33 -18.91
N PRO A 472 2.58 8.29 -18.30
CA PRO A 472 2.31 8.92 -17.02
C PRO A 472 3.30 8.49 -15.92
N ALA A 473 3.80 7.25 -15.97
CA ALA A 473 4.83 6.75 -15.07
C ALA A 473 6.14 7.54 -15.12
N ALA A 474 6.48 8.25 -16.22
CA ALA A 474 7.68 9.06 -16.32
C ALA A 474 7.58 10.40 -15.55
N MET A 475 6.38 10.77 -15.10
CA MET A 475 6.14 12.07 -14.49
C MET A 475 6.56 12.15 -13.01
N ARG A 476 7.01 13.35 -12.63
CA ARG A 476 7.43 13.76 -11.28
C ARG A 476 7.07 15.22 -11.07
N GLY A 477 6.92 15.63 -9.81
CA GLY A 477 6.64 17.02 -9.41
C GLY A 477 7.88 17.82 -8.98
N ASP A 478 9.09 17.32 -9.24
CA ASP A 478 10.37 17.96 -8.92
C ASP A 478 11.20 18.22 -10.19
N PRO A 479 12.27 19.04 -10.13
CA PRO A 479 13.13 19.32 -11.28
C PRO A 479 13.77 18.08 -11.92
N ALA A 480 13.85 16.95 -11.20
CA ALA A 480 14.33 15.68 -11.72
C ALA A 480 13.41 15.08 -12.81
N VAL A 481 12.20 15.64 -13.00
CA VAL A 481 11.34 15.31 -14.14
C VAL A 481 12.04 15.45 -15.49
N ALA A 482 12.96 16.41 -15.64
CA ALA A 482 13.74 16.57 -16.86
C ALA A 482 14.56 15.31 -17.19
N LEU A 483 15.10 14.63 -16.17
CA LEU A 483 15.90 13.41 -16.32
C LEU A 483 15.03 12.18 -16.58
N SER A 484 13.84 12.08 -15.99
CA SER A 484 12.92 10.97 -16.28
C SER A 484 12.32 11.10 -17.68
N VAL A 485 11.92 12.30 -18.07
CA VAL A 485 11.38 12.61 -19.42
C VAL A 485 12.45 12.50 -20.49
N ALA A 486 13.72 12.81 -20.20
CA ALA A 486 14.80 12.75 -21.17
C ALA A 486 14.94 11.36 -21.84
N ARG A 487 14.56 10.29 -21.13
CA ARG A 487 14.55 8.92 -21.67
C ARG A 487 13.57 8.71 -22.82
N PHE A 488 12.56 9.58 -22.94
CA PHE A 488 11.51 9.54 -23.95
C PHE A 488 11.69 10.63 -25.02
N LEU A 489 12.76 11.45 -24.95
CA LEU A 489 13.04 12.51 -25.93
C LEU A 489 12.97 12.02 -27.38
N PRO A 490 13.55 10.86 -27.79
CA PRO A 490 13.46 10.41 -29.18
C PRO A 490 12.02 10.26 -29.67
N GLY A 491 11.11 9.77 -28.82
CA GLY A 491 9.68 9.63 -29.13
C GLY A 491 8.91 10.94 -29.07
N LEU A 492 9.40 11.94 -28.31
CA LEU A 492 8.77 13.26 -28.15
C LEU A 492 9.23 14.29 -29.18
N LEU A 493 10.39 14.12 -29.82
CA LEU A 493 10.91 15.02 -30.84
C LEU A 493 9.88 15.32 -31.97
N PRO A 494 9.14 14.33 -32.52
CA PRO A 494 8.13 14.60 -33.55
C PRO A 494 6.93 15.42 -33.05
N THR A 495 6.70 15.44 -31.73
CA THR A 495 5.49 16.00 -31.12
C THR A 495 5.75 17.24 -30.27
N ILE A 496 6.99 17.75 -30.22
CA ILE A 496 7.39 18.85 -29.35
C ILE A 496 6.61 20.15 -29.61
N SER A 497 6.25 20.41 -30.87
CA SER A 497 5.43 21.56 -31.29
C SER A 497 3.97 21.50 -30.82
N SER A 498 3.54 20.31 -30.40
CA SER A 498 2.18 20.03 -29.92
C SER A 498 2.08 19.95 -28.39
N SER A 499 3.21 19.81 -27.70
CA SER A 499 3.25 19.62 -26.24
C SER A 499 2.59 20.75 -25.45
N SER A 500 2.79 22.01 -25.83
CA SER A 500 2.16 23.17 -25.16
C SER A 500 0.65 23.22 -25.36
N LYS A 501 0.12 22.66 -26.46
CA LYS A 501 -1.32 22.61 -26.76
C LYS A 501 -2.04 21.61 -25.87
N LEU A 502 -1.36 20.56 -25.40
CA LEU A 502 -1.94 19.57 -24.50
C LEU A 502 -2.41 20.19 -23.18
N LEU A 503 -1.78 21.28 -22.73
CA LEU A 503 -2.16 21.96 -21.48
C LEU A 503 -3.25 23.02 -21.66
N ARG A 504 -3.73 23.25 -22.88
CA ARG A 504 -4.75 24.27 -23.20
C ARG A 504 -6.16 23.68 -23.11
N PRO A 505 -7.21 24.51 -22.98
CA PRO A 505 -8.59 24.06 -23.06
C PRO A 505 -8.88 23.29 -24.35
N PHE A 506 -9.64 22.21 -24.25
CA PHE A 506 -9.99 21.39 -25.40
C PHE A 506 -10.82 22.17 -26.45
N SER A 507 -11.57 23.18 -26.02
CA SER A 507 -12.29 24.08 -26.93
C SER A 507 -11.39 24.75 -27.97
N GLU A 508 -10.11 25.01 -27.67
CA GLU A 508 -9.16 25.58 -28.66
C GLU A 508 -8.90 24.64 -29.85
N VAL A 509 -9.22 23.34 -29.71
CA VAL A 509 -9.19 22.35 -30.81
C VAL A 509 -10.58 22.22 -31.43
N VAL A 510 -11.61 22.05 -30.59
CA VAL A 510 -13.01 21.84 -31.01
C VAL A 510 -13.52 23.02 -31.85
N ASP A 511 -13.32 24.26 -31.40
CA ASP A 511 -13.85 25.48 -32.03
C ASP A 511 -13.29 25.74 -33.45
N LYS A 512 -12.23 25.03 -33.85
CA LYS A 512 -11.64 25.15 -35.20
C LYS A 512 -12.47 24.49 -36.28
N CYS A 513 -13.19 23.41 -35.93
CA CYS A 513 -13.87 22.56 -36.90
C CYS A 513 -15.33 22.26 -36.54
N VAL A 514 -15.70 22.23 -35.25
CA VAL A 514 -17.04 21.85 -34.82
C VAL A 514 -17.95 23.07 -34.72
N LYS A 515 -19.00 23.08 -35.55
CA LYS A 515 -20.07 24.09 -35.57
C LYS A 515 -21.44 23.47 -35.42
N ASN A 516 -21.60 22.19 -35.77
CA ASN A 516 -22.84 21.45 -35.63
C ASN A 516 -23.24 21.39 -34.14
N PRO A 517 -24.47 21.81 -33.78
CA PRO A 517 -24.89 21.93 -32.38
C PRO A 517 -25.00 20.58 -31.67
N PHE A 518 -25.46 19.53 -32.38
CA PHE A 518 -25.52 18.18 -31.83
C PHE A 518 -24.11 17.69 -31.47
N LEU A 519 -23.16 17.81 -32.42
CA LEU A 519 -21.79 17.38 -32.19
C LEU A 519 -21.11 18.17 -31.06
N ARG A 520 -21.36 19.48 -30.97
CA ARG A 520 -20.85 20.31 -29.88
C ARG A 520 -21.37 19.83 -28.52
N ASN A 521 -22.67 19.57 -28.42
CA ASN A 521 -23.28 19.05 -27.20
C ASN A 521 -22.74 17.66 -26.84
N LEU A 522 -22.54 16.78 -27.82
CA LEU A 522 -21.97 15.46 -27.60
C LEU A 522 -20.54 15.54 -27.03
N ILE A 523 -19.69 16.41 -27.59
CA ILE A 523 -18.31 16.63 -27.11
C ILE A 523 -18.29 17.22 -25.71
N ASP A 524 -19.15 18.22 -25.44
CA ASP A 524 -19.27 18.83 -24.12
C ASP A 524 -19.82 17.81 -23.10
N LEU A 525 -20.68 16.88 -23.52
CA LEU A 525 -21.15 15.77 -22.69
C LEU A 525 -19.99 14.84 -22.35
N GLU A 526 -19.23 14.36 -23.33
CA GLU A 526 -18.06 13.48 -23.10
C GLU A 526 -17.04 14.12 -22.15
N CYS A 527 -16.74 15.42 -22.35
CA CYS A 527 -15.88 16.18 -21.44
C CYS A 527 -16.46 16.18 -20.01
N PHE A 528 -17.78 16.40 -19.88
CA PHE A 528 -18.44 16.51 -18.59
C PHE A 528 -18.46 15.20 -17.82
N VAL A 529 -18.75 14.07 -18.47
CA VAL A 529 -18.70 12.75 -17.82
C VAL A 529 -17.27 12.35 -17.44
N LEU A 530 -16.27 12.80 -18.19
CA LEU A 530 -14.87 12.50 -17.93
C LEU A 530 -14.31 13.31 -16.75
N SER A 531 -14.45 14.64 -16.78
CA SER A 531 -13.74 15.56 -15.88
C SER A 531 -14.65 16.41 -14.98
N GLY A 532 -15.97 16.34 -15.16
CA GLY A 532 -16.93 17.26 -14.53
C GLY A 532 -16.96 18.65 -15.16
N MET A 533 -16.25 18.86 -16.27
CA MET A 533 -16.08 20.15 -16.93
C MET A 533 -16.48 20.08 -18.42
N LEU A 534 -16.82 21.23 -19.01
CA LEU A 534 -17.10 21.33 -20.45
C LEU A 534 -15.79 21.49 -21.24
N ALA A 535 -15.83 21.34 -22.57
CA ALA A 535 -14.63 21.42 -23.42
C ALA A 535 -13.82 22.71 -23.23
N LYS A 536 -14.48 23.83 -22.89
CA LYS A 536 -13.83 25.12 -22.60
C LYS A 536 -12.97 25.14 -21.33
N SER A 537 -13.08 24.12 -20.49
CA SER A 537 -12.40 24.03 -19.20
C SER A 537 -11.68 22.70 -18.99
N THR A 538 -11.99 21.68 -19.79
CA THR A 538 -11.25 20.40 -19.84
C THR A 538 -9.91 20.59 -20.53
N ILE A 539 -8.86 19.99 -19.97
CA ILE A 539 -7.51 20.06 -20.54
C ILE A 539 -7.40 19.13 -21.76
N THR A 540 -6.75 19.62 -22.83
CA THR A 540 -6.65 18.87 -24.10
C THR A 540 -5.94 17.53 -23.93
N ALA A 541 -5.00 17.41 -22.99
CA ALA A 541 -4.30 16.17 -22.67
C ALA A 541 -5.24 15.01 -22.29
N GLU A 542 -6.28 15.28 -21.51
CA GLU A 542 -7.24 14.26 -21.07
C GLU A 542 -8.04 13.71 -22.27
N MET A 543 -8.55 14.61 -23.13
CA MET A 543 -9.26 14.19 -24.34
C MET A 543 -8.34 13.53 -25.35
N ALA A 544 -7.10 14.01 -25.52
CA ALA A 544 -6.11 13.41 -26.39
C ALA A 544 -5.76 11.97 -25.96
N PHE A 545 -5.60 11.74 -24.65
CA PHE A 545 -5.42 10.40 -24.08
C PHE A 545 -6.64 9.52 -24.37
N MET A 546 -7.86 10.02 -24.16
CA MET A 546 -9.06 9.23 -24.40
C MET A 546 -9.26 8.85 -25.87
N PHE A 547 -9.05 9.80 -26.79
CA PHE A 547 -9.06 9.52 -28.23
C PHE A 547 -7.98 8.51 -28.60
N TYR A 548 -6.79 8.60 -27.99
CA TYR A 548 -5.73 7.62 -28.20
C TYR A 548 -6.18 6.22 -27.78
N GLU A 549 -6.57 6.02 -26.51
CA GLU A 549 -6.93 4.69 -26.00
C GLU A 549 -8.14 4.10 -26.75
N ARG A 550 -9.16 4.91 -27.07
CA ARG A 550 -10.34 4.46 -27.83
C ARG A 550 -10.00 4.03 -29.25
N ASN A 551 -9.19 4.81 -29.97
CA ASN A 551 -8.94 4.58 -31.38
C ASN A 551 -7.84 3.53 -31.66
N ARG A 552 -7.31 2.89 -30.62
CA ARG A 552 -6.41 1.74 -30.78
C ARG A 552 -7.20 0.53 -31.26
N PRO A 553 -6.58 -0.39 -32.03
CA PRO A 553 -7.25 -1.61 -32.47
C PRO A 553 -7.82 -2.46 -31.32
N GLU A 554 -7.14 -2.46 -30.17
CA GLU A 554 -7.56 -3.17 -28.95
C GLU A 554 -8.40 -2.31 -27.99
N GLY A 555 -8.73 -1.08 -28.37
CA GLY A 555 -9.45 -0.12 -27.54
C GLY A 555 -10.82 -0.64 -27.15
N THR A 556 -11.01 -0.87 -25.85
CA THR A 556 -12.26 -1.41 -25.29
C THR A 556 -12.66 -0.66 -24.02
N ILE A 557 -13.91 -0.84 -23.63
CA ILE A 557 -14.40 -0.46 -22.31
C ILE A 557 -14.33 -1.70 -21.42
N ASP A 558 -13.99 -1.52 -20.15
CA ASP A 558 -13.80 -2.60 -19.20
C ASP A 558 -14.74 -2.47 -18.00
N TYR A 559 -15.29 -3.60 -17.57
CA TYR A 559 -15.92 -3.75 -16.27
C TYR A 559 -15.11 -4.72 -15.40
N PRO A 560 -14.55 -4.30 -14.25
CA PRO A 560 -13.83 -5.19 -13.34
C PRO A 560 -14.81 -6.19 -12.71
N ILE A 561 -14.53 -7.49 -12.82
CA ILE A 561 -15.28 -8.53 -12.13
C ILE A 561 -15.11 -8.34 -10.61
N GLY A 562 -16.22 -8.22 -9.88
CA GLY A 562 -16.24 -7.78 -8.48
C GLY A 562 -16.32 -6.25 -8.28
N GLY A 563 -16.49 -5.47 -9.36
CA GLY A 563 -16.70 -4.03 -9.30
C GLY A 563 -15.48 -3.24 -8.80
N GLY A 564 -15.74 -2.06 -8.23
CA GLY A 564 -14.70 -1.18 -7.68
C GLY A 564 -13.85 -1.86 -6.60
N GLU A 565 -14.46 -2.72 -5.78
CA GLU A 565 -13.78 -3.49 -4.73
C GLU A 565 -12.67 -4.38 -5.28
N ALA A 566 -12.79 -4.91 -6.49
CA ALA A 566 -11.74 -5.73 -7.10
C ALA A 566 -10.46 -4.92 -7.35
N ILE A 567 -10.60 -3.68 -7.85
CA ILE A 567 -9.49 -2.74 -8.04
C ILE A 567 -8.85 -2.39 -6.70
N ILE A 568 -9.67 -2.01 -5.72
CA ILE A 568 -9.18 -1.64 -4.38
C ILE A 568 -8.46 -2.82 -3.72
N SER A 569 -9.02 -4.02 -3.85
CA SER A 569 -8.43 -5.25 -3.33
C SER A 569 -7.07 -5.54 -3.97
N ALA A 570 -6.93 -5.36 -5.28
CA ALA A 570 -5.65 -5.52 -5.97
C ALA A 570 -4.59 -4.53 -5.47
N LEU A 571 -4.94 -3.25 -5.36
CA LEU A 571 -4.02 -2.24 -4.80
C LEU A 571 -3.64 -2.54 -3.35
N VAL A 572 -4.59 -2.98 -2.52
CA VAL A 572 -4.33 -3.37 -1.12
C VAL A 572 -3.43 -4.59 -1.03
N ARG A 573 -3.62 -5.61 -1.89
CA ARG A 573 -2.75 -6.79 -1.98
C ARG A 573 -1.34 -6.37 -2.37
N GLY A 574 -1.18 -5.57 -3.44
CA GLY A 574 0.11 -5.04 -3.86
C GLY A 574 0.80 -4.23 -2.76
N PHE A 575 0.07 -3.36 -2.06
CA PHE A 575 0.60 -2.59 -0.93
C PHE A 575 1.09 -3.49 0.21
N LYS A 576 0.28 -4.47 0.63
CA LYS A 576 0.65 -5.42 1.70
C LYS A 576 1.78 -6.37 1.30
N LYS A 577 1.83 -6.79 0.03
CA LYS A 577 2.89 -7.62 -0.55
C LYS A 577 4.26 -6.98 -0.34
N HIS A 578 4.33 -5.66 -0.44
CA HIS A 578 5.53 -4.85 -0.22
C HIS A 578 5.69 -4.33 1.23
N GLY A 579 4.94 -4.88 2.19
CA GLY A 579 5.12 -4.58 3.62
C GLY A 579 4.39 -3.33 4.13
N GLY A 580 3.49 -2.77 3.33
CA GLY A 580 2.64 -1.64 3.72
C GLY A 580 1.65 -1.98 4.84
N ARG A 581 1.39 -1.01 5.72
CA ARG A 581 0.41 -1.12 6.82
C ARG A 581 -0.80 -0.22 6.55
N ILE A 582 -2.02 -0.75 6.65
CA ILE A 582 -3.26 0.05 6.60
C ILE A 582 -3.90 0.04 7.99
N LEU A 583 -4.20 1.23 8.51
CA LEU A 583 -4.99 1.43 9.72
C LEU A 583 -6.40 1.87 9.33
N LEU A 584 -7.37 0.96 9.41
CA LEU A 584 -8.79 1.27 9.22
C LEU A 584 -9.37 1.88 10.51
N ASN A 585 -10.53 2.54 10.41
CA ASN A 585 -11.19 3.22 11.53
C ASN A 585 -10.23 4.13 12.31
N SER A 586 -9.38 4.85 11.58
CA SER A 586 -8.26 5.63 12.08
C SER A 586 -8.28 7.01 11.42
N HIS A 587 -9.30 7.79 11.79
CA HIS A 587 -9.45 9.17 11.36
C HIS A 587 -8.26 10.01 11.81
N VAL A 588 -7.61 10.70 10.87
CA VAL A 588 -6.57 11.69 11.18
C VAL A 588 -7.26 12.98 11.60
N ASP A 589 -6.93 13.45 12.78
CA ASP A 589 -7.48 14.68 13.38
C ASP A 589 -6.59 15.89 13.11
N GLU A 590 -5.27 15.66 13.01
CA GLU A 590 -4.28 16.74 12.84
C GLU A 590 -2.99 16.22 12.19
N ILE A 591 -2.41 17.03 11.30
CA ILE A 591 -1.03 16.87 10.81
C ILE A 591 -0.09 17.53 11.83
N LEU A 592 0.85 16.75 12.37
CA LEU A 592 1.80 17.23 13.36
C LEU A 592 2.93 17.99 12.67
N VAL A 593 3.17 19.23 13.12
CA VAL A 593 4.22 20.10 12.59
C VAL A 593 5.24 20.42 13.67
N ARG A 594 6.54 20.22 13.38
CA ARG A 594 7.64 20.56 14.28
C ARG A 594 8.71 21.31 13.51
N LYS A 595 9.14 22.47 14.04
CA LYS A 595 10.12 23.36 13.39
C LYS A 595 9.77 23.68 11.92
N GLY A 596 8.48 23.90 11.64
CA GLY A 596 8.01 24.21 10.30
C GLY A 596 7.99 23.03 9.32
N GLN A 597 8.09 21.78 9.78
CA GLN A 597 8.05 20.58 8.95
C GLN A 597 6.94 19.63 9.43
N ALA A 598 6.23 18.99 8.51
CA ALA A 598 5.30 17.90 8.83
C ALA A 598 6.07 16.64 9.27
N VAL A 599 5.73 16.11 10.45
CA VAL A 599 6.48 15.02 11.11
C VAL A 599 5.60 13.83 11.53
N GLY A 600 4.34 13.81 11.12
CA GLY A 600 3.41 12.73 11.42
C GLY A 600 1.97 13.20 11.52
N VAL A 601 1.12 12.34 12.06
CA VAL A 601 -0.31 12.59 12.22
C VAL A 601 -0.80 12.17 13.60
N LYS A 602 -1.75 12.93 14.13
CA LYS A 602 -2.52 12.57 15.32
C LYS A 602 -3.85 11.96 14.87
N LEU A 603 -4.15 10.78 15.37
CA LEU A 603 -5.42 10.09 15.10
C LEU A 603 -6.46 10.48 16.15
N LYS A 604 -7.72 10.50 15.75
CA LYS A 604 -8.84 10.69 16.66
C LYS A 604 -8.83 9.60 17.75
N ALA A 605 -8.99 10.03 18.99
CA ALA A 605 -9.13 9.16 20.15
C ALA A 605 -10.28 8.17 19.98
N ARG A 606 -10.09 6.95 20.50
CA ARG A 606 -11.17 5.95 20.60
C ARG A 606 -11.73 6.02 22.02
N GLY A 607 -13.01 6.36 22.14
CA GLY A 607 -13.66 6.54 23.45
C GLY A 607 -12.98 7.64 24.27
N LYS A 608 -12.74 7.37 25.57
CA LYS A 608 -12.08 8.30 26.50
C LYS A 608 -10.55 8.14 26.57
N GLY A 609 -9.96 7.27 25.74
CA GLY A 609 -8.52 7.02 25.72
C GLY A 609 -7.72 8.15 25.04
N PRO A 610 -6.37 8.14 25.14
CA PRO A 610 -5.53 9.11 24.46
C PRO A 610 -5.60 8.96 22.94
N SER A 611 -5.36 10.07 22.23
CA SER A 611 -5.19 10.06 20.78
C SER A 611 -3.89 9.32 20.39
N ALA A 612 -3.99 8.42 19.42
CA ALA A 612 -2.81 7.74 18.88
C ALA A 612 -2.01 8.67 17.97
N VAL A 613 -0.70 8.42 17.85
CA VAL A 613 0.19 9.24 17.01
C VAL A 613 1.03 8.35 16.11
N VAL A 614 0.96 8.60 14.79
CA VAL A 614 1.84 7.97 13.81
C VAL A 614 2.92 8.99 13.42
N ARG A 615 4.15 8.75 13.85
CA ARG A 615 5.30 9.61 13.51
C ARG A 615 5.86 9.22 12.15
N ALA A 616 6.15 10.22 11.31
CA ALA A 616 6.75 10.04 10.01
C ALA A 616 8.21 10.52 10.03
N ARG A 617 9.14 9.65 9.63
CA ARG A 617 10.56 10.01 9.55
C ARG A 617 10.91 10.86 8.34
N LYS A 618 10.15 10.71 7.24
CA LYS A 618 10.44 11.36 5.96
C LYS A 618 9.34 12.33 5.57
N ALA A 619 8.08 11.87 5.55
CA ALA A 619 6.99 12.69 5.04
C ALA A 619 5.59 12.25 5.49
N VAL A 620 4.67 13.21 5.46
CA VAL A 620 3.23 13.00 5.47
C VAL A 620 2.71 13.21 4.05
N VAL A 621 1.87 12.30 3.55
CA VAL A 621 1.17 12.47 2.27
C VAL A 621 -0.32 12.61 2.54
N SER A 622 -0.94 13.71 2.11
CA SER A 622 -2.38 13.88 2.17
C SER A 622 -3.02 13.37 0.87
N ASN A 623 -3.91 12.38 0.97
CA ASN A 623 -4.86 12.04 -0.08
C ASN A 623 -6.28 12.57 0.24
N ALA A 624 -6.39 13.44 1.25
CA ALA A 624 -7.62 14.21 1.48
C ALA A 624 -7.74 15.33 0.45
N SER A 625 -8.95 15.86 0.26
CA SER A 625 -9.16 16.99 -0.67
C SER A 625 -8.28 18.19 -0.26
N LEU A 626 -8.01 19.10 -1.19
CA LEU A 626 -7.22 20.30 -0.86
C LEU A 626 -7.84 21.10 0.30
N TRP A 627 -9.18 21.21 0.36
CA TRP A 627 -9.89 21.91 1.43
C TRP A 627 -9.76 21.20 2.77
N ASP A 628 -9.90 19.88 2.77
CA ASP A 628 -9.83 19.07 3.99
C ASP A 628 -8.40 18.99 4.52
N THR A 629 -7.40 18.95 3.62
CA THR A 629 -5.98 19.04 3.99
C THR A 629 -5.69 20.35 4.74
N GLN A 630 -6.26 21.48 4.30
CA GLN A 630 -6.10 22.74 5.04
C GLN A 630 -6.69 22.64 6.46
N ARG A 631 -7.79 21.92 6.66
CA ARG A 631 -8.42 21.76 8.00
C ARG A 631 -7.57 20.91 8.95
N LEU A 632 -6.78 19.98 8.41
CA LEU A 632 -5.88 19.12 9.19
C LEU A 632 -4.57 19.82 9.60
N LEU A 633 -4.23 20.94 8.96
CA LEU A 633 -3.01 21.69 9.24
C LEU A 633 -3.19 22.64 10.43
N PRO A 634 -2.26 22.64 11.41
CA PRO A 634 -2.34 23.57 12.52
C PRO A 634 -2.28 25.03 12.05
N PRO A 635 -2.87 25.98 12.81
CA PRO A 635 -2.79 27.40 12.48
C PRO A 635 -1.34 27.86 12.31
N GLY A 636 -1.06 28.59 11.22
CA GLY A 636 0.29 29.09 10.91
C GLY A 636 1.25 28.06 10.28
N ALA A 637 0.83 26.82 10.03
CA ALA A 637 1.68 25.80 9.39
C ALA A 637 2.04 26.14 7.93
N VAL A 638 1.20 26.89 7.24
CA VAL A 638 1.41 27.38 5.88
C VAL A 638 1.11 28.89 5.83
N PRO A 639 1.73 29.63 4.89
CA PRO A 639 1.38 31.02 4.63
C PRO A 639 -0.13 31.26 4.53
N VAL A 640 -0.60 32.36 5.14
CA VAL A 640 -2.03 32.72 5.17
C VAL A 640 -2.61 32.84 3.77
N GLN A 641 -1.85 33.40 2.84
CA GLN A 641 -2.28 33.60 1.46
C GLN A 641 -2.50 32.27 0.72
N GLU A 642 -1.56 31.33 0.84
CA GLU A 642 -1.70 30.00 0.22
C GLU A 642 -2.90 29.23 0.78
N ARG A 643 -3.12 29.31 2.10
CA ARG A 643 -4.30 28.71 2.72
C ARG A 643 -5.60 29.33 2.18
N LYS A 644 -5.63 30.66 2.01
CA LYS A 644 -6.79 31.36 1.43
C LYS A 644 -7.04 30.94 -0.01
N GLU A 645 -5.99 30.85 -0.83
CA GLU A 645 -6.08 30.42 -2.24
C GLU A 645 -6.58 28.98 -2.36
N ALA A 646 -6.05 28.06 -1.55
CA ALA A 646 -6.55 26.70 -1.48
C ALA A 646 -8.04 26.68 -1.10
N LEU A 647 -8.45 27.38 -0.04
CA LEU A 647 -9.84 27.42 0.40
C LEU A 647 -10.78 28.09 -0.62
N ALA A 648 -10.28 29.02 -1.43
CA ALA A 648 -11.02 29.72 -2.47
C ALA A 648 -11.07 28.96 -3.81
N THR A 649 -10.41 27.80 -3.91
CA THR A 649 -10.45 26.98 -5.13
C THR A 649 -11.89 26.60 -5.46
N PRO A 650 -12.37 26.81 -6.71
CA PRO A 650 -13.73 26.45 -7.11
C PRO A 650 -14.02 24.96 -6.93
N MET A 651 -15.26 24.63 -6.54
CA MET A 651 -15.74 23.25 -6.39
C MET A 651 -16.66 22.89 -7.56
N THR A 652 -16.62 21.64 -7.99
CA THR A 652 -17.74 21.07 -8.74
C THR A 652 -18.93 20.84 -7.80
N ASP A 653 -20.12 20.62 -8.36
CA ASP A 653 -21.26 20.17 -7.59
C ASP A 653 -21.10 18.70 -7.14
N SER A 654 -22.11 18.19 -6.45
CA SER A 654 -22.14 16.85 -5.86
C SER A 654 -23.09 15.93 -6.63
N PHE A 655 -23.37 14.78 -6.06
CA PHE A 655 -24.13 13.70 -6.69
C PHE A 655 -25.38 13.36 -5.88
N LEU A 656 -26.40 12.91 -6.59
CA LEU A 656 -27.49 12.14 -6.04
C LEU A 656 -27.36 10.69 -6.55
N HIS A 657 -27.53 9.71 -5.66
CA HIS A 657 -27.40 8.28 -5.96
C HIS A 657 -28.71 7.56 -5.64
N LEU A 658 -29.05 6.57 -6.46
CA LEU A 658 -30.13 5.62 -6.27
C LEU A 658 -29.58 4.21 -6.52
N HIS A 659 -29.50 3.41 -5.47
CA HIS A 659 -29.04 2.02 -5.47
C HIS A 659 -30.24 1.10 -5.27
N LEU A 660 -30.49 0.20 -6.22
CA LEU A 660 -31.63 -0.71 -6.21
C LEU A 660 -31.19 -2.17 -6.30
N GLY A 661 -31.82 -3.02 -5.49
CA GLY A 661 -31.88 -4.46 -5.75
C GLY A 661 -33.23 -4.78 -6.40
N ILE A 662 -33.24 -5.46 -7.55
CA ILE A 662 -34.45 -5.66 -8.35
C ILE A 662 -34.67 -7.12 -8.74
N ASP A 663 -35.94 -7.49 -8.95
CA ASP A 663 -36.32 -8.73 -9.63
C ASP A 663 -36.04 -8.67 -11.14
N ALA A 664 -35.14 -9.54 -11.61
CA ALA A 664 -34.72 -9.56 -13.01
C ALA A 664 -35.61 -10.46 -13.89
N THR A 665 -36.62 -11.12 -13.32
CA THR A 665 -37.49 -12.06 -14.03
C THR A 665 -38.17 -11.39 -15.23
N GLY A 666 -37.94 -11.93 -16.44
CA GLY A 666 -38.57 -11.45 -17.67
C GLY A 666 -38.03 -10.13 -18.21
N LEU A 667 -36.90 -9.62 -17.69
CA LEU A 667 -36.16 -8.55 -18.35
C LEU A 667 -35.58 -9.05 -19.69
N PRO A 668 -35.41 -8.18 -20.70
CA PRO A 668 -34.78 -8.55 -21.97
C PRO A 668 -33.36 -9.11 -21.74
N GLU A 669 -33.01 -10.17 -22.45
CA GLU A 669 -31.66 -10.79 -22.35
C GLU A 669 -30.56 -9.88 -22.92
N ASP A 670 -30.92 -8.94 -23.80
CA ASP A 670 -30.05 -7.98 -24.48
C ASP A 670 -30.01 -6.60 -23.78
N ILE A 671 -30.47 -6.50 -22.53
CA ILE A 671 -30.32 -5.27 -21.76
C ILE A 671 -28.84 -4.95 -21.55
N GLU A 672 -28.44 -3.73 -21.88
CA GLU A 672 -27.07 -3.25 -21.73
C GLU A 672 -26.75 -2.88 -20.28
N CYS A 673 -25.48 -2.96 -19.89
CA CYS A 673 -25.06 -2.59 -18.53
C CYS A 673 -25.17 -1.08 -18.26
N HIS A 674 -24.68 -0.26 -19.20
CA HIS A 674 -24.54 1.17 -18.99
C HIS A 674 -25.53 1.97 -19.81
N HIS A 675 -26.17 2.94 -19.15
CA HIS A 675 -27.10 3.87 -19.77
C HIS A 675 -26.82 5.31 -19.32
N LEU A 676 -27.03 6.27 -20.20
CA LEU A 676 -26.90 7.69 -19.92
C LEU A 676 -28.14 8.40 -20.43
N ILE A 677 -28.66 9.33 -19.64
CA ILE A 677 -29.82 10.13 -20.01
C ILE A 677 -29.41 11.59 -20.02
N VAL A 678 -29.72 12.29 -21.12
CA VAL A 678 -29.71 13.75 -21.18
C VAL A 678 -31.15 14.23 -21.33
N ASN A 679 -31.63 15.03 -20.38
CA ASN A 679 -33.01 15.50 -20.41
C ASN A 679 -33.21 16.67 -21.39
N SER A 680 -32.25 17.58 -21.50
CA SER A 680 -32.34 18.76 -22.37
C SER A 680 -30.97 19.33 -22.72
N TRP A 681 -30.72 19.59 -24.00
CA TRP A 681 -29.56 20.37 -24.43
C TRP A 681 -29.68 21.85 -24.06
N ASP A 682 -30.87 22.43 -24.20
CA ASP A 682 -31.13 23.86 -23.95
C ASP A 682 -30.93 24.26 -22.49
N ALA A 683 -31.23 23.34 -21.56
CA ALA A 683 -30.94 23.56 -20.14
C ALA A 683 -29.42 23.66 -19.89
N GLY A 684 -28.58 23.11 -20.76
CA GLY A 684 -27.14 22.99 -20.58
C GLY A 684 -26.76 21.75 -19.78
N ILE A 685 -25.67 21.10 -20.19
CA ILE A 685 -25.20 19.81 -19.65
C ILE A 685 -24.97 19.84 -18.13
N ARG A 686 -24.44 20.96 -17.61
CA ARG A 686 -24.16 21.14 -16.18
C ARG A 686 -25.39 21.45 -15.33
N SER A 687 -26.56 21.66 -15.93
CA SER A 687 -27.75 21.99 -15.16
C SER A 687 -28.13 20.86 -14.23
N PRO A 688 -28.60 21.17 -12.99
CA PRO A 688 -28.96 20.15 -12.03
C PRO A 688 -29.92 19.12 -12.60
N GLN A 689 -29.65 17.84 -12.31
CA GLN A 689 -30.50 16.72 -12.72
C GLN A 689 -30.64 16.51 -14.24
N ASN A 690 -29.88 17.23 -15.07
CA ASN A 690 -30.00 17.11 -16.53
C ASN A 690 -29.39 15.81 -17.05
N VAL A 691 -28.20 15.45 -16.56
CA VAL A 691 -27.47 14.23 -16.93
C VAL A 691 -27.55 13.19 -15.81
N CYS A 692 -28.07 12.01 -16.15
CA CYS A 692 -28.14 10.85 -15.26
C CYS A 692 -27.40 9.66 -15.89
N ILE A 693 -26.75 8.86 -15.06
CA ILE A 693 -26.00 7.67 -15.46
C ILE A 693 -26.58 6.48 -14.70
N ILE A 694 -26.69 5.34 -15.38
CA ILE A 694 -27.21 4.09 -14.83
C ILE A 694 -26.24 2.97 -15.16
N SER A 695 -25.99 2.10 -14.19
CA SER A 695 -25.23 0.87 -14.35
C SER A 695 -26.01 -0.32 -13.77
N ILE A 696 -26.01 -1.44 -14.51
CA ILE A 696 -26.62 -2.71 -14.12
C ILE A 696 -25.52 -3.80 -14.15
N PRO A 697 -24.54 -3.74 -13.23
CA PRO A 697 -23.30 -4.50 -13.34
C PRO A 697 -23.47 -6.02 -13.26
N THR A 698 -24.60 -6.50 -12.75
CA THR A 698 -24.95 -7.93 -12.71
C THR A 698 -25.10 -8.59 -14.07
N ILE A 699 -25.20 -7.81 -15.15
CA ILE A 699 -25.12 -8.31 -16.53
C ILE A 699 -23.72 -8.89 -16.81
N PHE A 700 -22.68 -8.26 -16.27
CA PHE A 700 -21.30 -8.71 -16.44
C PHE A 700 -20.84 -9.63 -15.30
N ASP A 701 -21.26 -9.37 -14.07
CA ASP A 701 -20.94 -10.20 -12.91
C ASP A 701 -22.21 -10.58 -12.11
N PRO A 702 -22.82 -11.74 -12.41
CA PRO A 702 -24.02 -12.20 -11.71
C PRO A 702 -23.84 -12.41 -10.20
N ASN A 703 -22.61 -12.49 -9.69
CA ASN A 703 -22.34 -12.70 -8.26
C ASN A 703 -22.58 -11.45 -7.42
N LEU A 704 -22.81 -10.29 -8.04
CA LEU A 704 -23.11 -9.04 -7.35
C LEU A 704 -24.53 -8.99 -6.78
N ALA A 705 -25.41 -9.94 -7.12
CA ALA A 705 -26.77 -10.03 -6.59
C ALA A 705 -27.15 -11.48 -6.26
N PRO A 706 -28.23 -11.69 -5.48
CA PRO A 706 -28.86 -13.00 -5.38
C PRO A 706 -29.31 -13.55 -6.75
N GLN A 707 -29.43 -14.87 -6.86
CA GLN A 707 -29.86 -15.53 -8.11
C GLN A 707 -31.20 -14.97 -8.62
N GLY A 708 -31.26 -14.67 -9.92
CA GLY A 708 -32.47 -14.12 -10.56
C GLY A 708 -32.72 -12.64 -10.28
N LYS A 709 -31.76 -11.93 -9.66
CA LYS A 709 -31.85 -10.52 -9.31
C LYS A 709 -30.77 -9.69 -9.99
N HIS A 710 -30.99 -8.39 -10.07
CA HIS A 710 -30.00 -7.43 -10.53
C HIS A 710 -29.71 -6.36 -9.48
N VAL A 711 -28.47 -5.87 -9.52
CA VAL A 711 -28.07 -4.61 -8.89
C VAL A 711 -28.22 -3.51 -9.93
N VAL A 712 -28.81 -2.40 -9.53
CA VAL A 712 -28.86 -1.18 -10.33
C VAL A 712 -28.30 -0.01 -9.52
N HIS A 713 -27.42 0.77 -10.13
CA HIS A 713 -26.92 2.01 -9.57
C HIS A 713 -27.15 3.14 -10.57
N ALA A 714 -28.04 4.08 -10.21
CA ALA A 714 -28.29 5.29 -10.95
C ALA A 714 -27.78 6.52 -10.18
N TYR A 715 -27.21 7.51 -10.86
CA TYR A 715 -26.74 8.73 -10.22
C TYR A 715 -26.73 9.95 -11.17
N THR A 716 -26.79 11.15 -10.59
CA THR A 716 -26.62 12.39 -11.35
C THR A 716 -25.15 12.67 -11.62
N ALA A 717 -24.77 13.19 -12.79
CA ALA A 717 -23.36 13.35 -13.16
C ALA A 717 -22.68 14.58 -12.51
N GLY A 718 -22.65 14.66 -11.18
CA GLY A 718 -21.92 15.71 -10.46
C GLY A 718 -22.51 17.13 -10.61
N ASN A 719 -23.83 17.24 -10.82
CA ASN A 719 -24.58 18.49 -10.99
C ASN A 719 -25.63 18.73 -9.89
N GLU A 720 -25.62 17.97 -8.80
CA GLU A 720 -26.54 18.18 -7.68
C GLU A 720 -25.98 19.27 -6.73
N PRO A 721 -26.65 20.43 -6.59
CA PRO A 721 -26.10 21.55 -5.84
C PRO A 721 -26.09 21.24 -4.34
N TYR A 722 -24.95 21.41 -3.67
CA TYR A 722 -24.85 21.14 -2.24
C TYR A 722 -25.68 22.11 -1.39
N SER A 723 -25.83 23.36 -1.82
CA SER A 723 -26.46 24.45 -1.05
C SER A 723 -27.90 24.17 -0.62
N ILE A 724 -28.65 23.36 -1.38
CA ILE A 724 -30.04 23.00 -1.01
C ILE A 724 -30.09 21.97 0.12
N TRP A 725 -28.99 21.25 0.37
CA TRP A 725 -28.86 20.26 1.43
C TRP A 725 -28.17 20.82 2.67
N GLU A 726 -27.52 21.96 2.53
CA GLU A 726 -26.65 22.56 3.55
C GLU A 726 -27.43 22.90 4.81
N GLY A 727 -26.91 22.45 5.96
CA GLY A 727 -27.53 22.71 7.27
C GLY A 727 -28.72 21.83 7.63
N LEU A 728 -29.19 20.95 6.74
CA LEU A 728 -30.26 20.00 7.07
C LEU A 728 -29.75 18.91 8.03
N ASP A 729 -30.57 18.56 9.03
CA ASP A 729 -30.35 17.36 9.82
C ASP A 729 -30.80 16.13 9.01
N ARG A 730 -29.89 15.18 8.81
CA ARG A 730 -30.11 13.94 8.06
C ARG A 730 -31.21 13.03 8.64
N PHE A 731 -31.65 13.28 9.86
CA PHE A 731 -32.74 12.56 10.50
C PHE A 731 -34.07 13.32 10.48
N SER A 732 -34.07 14.55 9.94
CA SER A 732 -35.25 15.39 9.93
C SER A 732 -36.25 14.96 8.85
N PRO A 733 -37.56 15.20 9.06
CA PRO A 733 -38.57 15.01 8.03
C PRO A 733 -38.30 15.81 6.75
N GLU A 734 -37.75 17.02 6.87
CA GLU A 734 -37.43 17.90 5.75
C GLU A 734 -36.35 17.30 4.86
N TYR A 735 -35.27 16.76 5.46
CA TYR A 735 -34.24 16.05 4.70
C TYR A 735 -34.82 14.83 3.97
N LYS A 736 -35.69 14.06 4.63
CA LYS A 736 -36.34 12.89 4.03
C LYS A 736 -37.24 13.28 2.84
N ALA A 737 -38.07 14.31 3.01
CA ALA A 737 -38.95 14.80 1.95
C ALA A 737 -38.16 15.32 0.74
N LEU A 738 -37.12 16.13 0.98
CA LEU A 738 -36.24 16.61 -0.09
C LEU A 738 -35.55 15.44 -0.80
N LYS A 739 -35.09 14.43 -0.05
CA LYS A 739 -34.49 13.22 -0.62
C LYS A 739 -35.43 12.47 -1.55
N GLU A 740 -36.68 12.29 -1.15
CA GLU A 740 -37.71 11.64 -1.96
C GLU A 740 -38.11 12.47 -3.19
N GLU A 741 -38.16 13.79 -3.08
CA GLU A 741 -38.43 14.70 -4.20
C GLU A 741 -37.30 14.67 -5.23
N ARG A 742 -36.06 14.89 -4.78
CA ARG A 742 -34.90 15.05 -5.66
C ARG A 742 -34.57 13.78 -6.41
N VAL A 743 -34.81 12.60 -5.83
CA VAL A 743 -34.50 11.31 -6.47
C VAL A 743 -35.44 10.96 -7.64
N GLN A 744 -36.56 11.65 -7.79
CA GLN A 744 -37.53 11.33 -8.84
C GLN A 744 -36.96 11.43 -10.26
N VAL A 745 -35.92 12.24 -10.47
CA VAL A 745 -35.25 12.29 -11.78
C VAL A 745 -34.55 10.98 -12.14
N LEU A 746 -33.93 10.31 -11.15
CA LEU A 746 -33.24 9.03 -11.36
C LEU A 746 -34.24 7.91 -11.59
N TRP A 747 -35.38 7.93 -10.90
CA TRP A 747 -36.48 7.02 -11.20
C TRP A 747 -37.00 7.20 -12.63
N ARG A 748 -37.28 8.44 -13.06
CA ARG A 748 -37.72 8.71 -14.44
C ARG A 748 -36.68 8.31 -15.48
N ALA A 749 -35.40 8.43 -15.16
CA ALA A 749 -34.33 7.97 -16.03
C ALA A 749 -34.34 6.43 -16.14
N LEU A 750 -34.48 5.73 -15.02
CA LEU A 750 -34.58 4.27 -14.97
C LEU A 750 -35.82 3.74 -15.69
N GLU A 751 -36.96 4.43 -15.60
CA GLU A 751 -38.20 4.07 -16.29
C GLU A 751 -38.07 4.11 -17.83
N ARG A 752 -37.06 4.82 -18.38
CA ARG A 752 -36.74 4.77 -19.82
C ARG A 752 -35.99 3.48 -20.22
N VAL A 753 -35.32 2.84 -19.26
CA VAL A 753 -34.54 1.61 -19.46
C VAL A 753 -35.38 0.39 -19.09
N ILE A 754 -36.02 0.41 -17.90
CA ILE A 754 -36.88 -0.64 -17.37
C ILE A 754 -38.21 0.04 -16.95
N PRO A 755 -39.25 0.01 -17.80
CA PRO A 755 -40.49 0.77 -17.55
C PRO A 755 -41.22 0.45 -16.25
N ASP A 756 -41.13 -0.80 -15.77
CA ASP A 756 -41.75 -1.30 -14.53
C ASP A 756 -40.74 -1.45 -13.37
N ILE A 757 -39.63 -0.70 -13.40
CA ILE A 757 -38.53 -0.79 -12.42
C ILE A 757 -39.01 -0.63 -10.96
N ARG A 758 -40.01 0.22 -10.73
CA ARG A 758 -40.55 0.48 -9.39
C ARG A 758 -41.22 -0.76 -8.82
N GLN A 759 -41.99 -1.49 -9.62
CA GLN A 759 -42.67 -2.72 -9.21
C GLN A 759 -41.67 -3.85 -8.93
N ARG A 760 -40.51 -3.83 -9.60
CA ARG A 760 -39.44 -4.82 -9.44
C ARG A 760 -38.53 -4.57 -8.24
N THR A 761 -38.59 -3.39 -7.62
CA THR A 761 -37.63 -2.98 -6.59
C THR A 761 -37.91 -3.67 -5.27
N GLU A 762 -36.90 -4.39 -4.77
CA GLU A 762 -36.93 -5.11 -3.48
C GLU A 762 -36.09 -4.42 -2.40
N LEU A 763 -35.05 -3.70 -2.82
CA LEU A 763 -34.19 -2.89 -1.96
C LEU A 763 -33.99 -1.51 -2.59
N GLU A 764 -34.17 -0.45 -1.82
CA GLU A 764 -33.92 0.93 -2.23
C GLU A 764 -32.97 1.62 -1.24
N MET A 765 -31.93 2.27 -1.76
CA MET A 765 -31.09 3.17 -0.99
C MET A 765 -30.78 4.43 -1.80
N ILE A 766 -30.95 5.58 -1.17
CA ILE A 766 -30.66 6.88 -1.79
C ILE A 766 -29.43 7.50 -1.12
N GLY A 767 -28.46 7.96 -1.90
CA GLY A 767 -27.33 8.77 -1.45
C GLY A 767 -27.49 10.22 -1.87
N THR A 768 -27.17 11.16 -0.97
CA THR A 768 -27.27 12.61 -1.22
C THR A 768 -25.90 13.30 -1.04
N PRO A 769 -25.76 14.59 -1.35
CA PRO A 769 -24.52 15.31 -1.10
C PRO A 769 -24.03 15.25 0.36
N LEU A 770 -24.94 15.27 1.35
CA LEU A 770 -24.60 15.03 2.77
C LEU A 770 -24.13 13.60 3.05
N THR A 771 -24.62 12.62 2.28
CA THR A 771 -24.17 11.23 2.36
C THR A 771 -22.73 11.12 1.85
N HIS A 772 -22.42 11.76 0.72
CA HIS A 772 -21.07 11.86 0.17
C HIS A 772 -20.11 12.54 1.13
N GLU A 773 -20.47 13.71 1.66
CA GLU A 773 -19.64 14.42 2.65
C GLU A 773 -19.33 13.51 3.86
N ARG A 774 -20.33 12.81 4.38
CA ARG A 774 -20.16 11.94 5.55
C ARG A 774 -19.25 10.76 5.29
N TYR A 775 -19.49 9.99 4.22
CA TYR A 775 -18.76 8.75 3.96
C TYR A 775 -17.37 8.99 3.39
N LEU A 776 -17.23 9.97 2.49
CA LEU A 776 -15.94 10.31 1.87
C LEU A 776 -15.12 11.29 2.72
N ARG A 777 -15.72 11.88 3.76
CA ARG A 777 -15.10 12.94 4.60
C ARG A 777 -14.57 14.10 3.76
N ARG A 778 -15.27 14.39 2.67
CA ARG A 778 -14.90 15.40 1.68
C ARG A 778 -15.78 16.62 1.83
N SER A 779 -15.16 17.80 1.84
CA SER A 779 -15.86 19.08 1.90
C SER A 779 -17.02 19.14 0.90
N ARG A 780 -18.26 19.32 1.43
CA ARG A 780 -19.49 19.46 0.64
C ARG A 780 -19.80 18.30 -0.32
N GLY A 781 -19.19 17.11 -0.11
CA GLY A 781 -19.40 15.94 -0.94
C GLY A 781 -19.10 16.14 -2.44
N THR A 782 -18.27 17.14 -2.77
CA THR A 782 -17.97 17.55 -4.16
C THR A 782 -17.29 16.42 -4.96
N TYR A 783 -17.49 16.40 -6.29
CA TYR A 783 -16.70 15.54 -7.18
C TYR A 783 -15.20 15.89 -7.10
N GLY A 784 -14.87 17.17 -7.06
CA GLY A 784 -13.50 17.67 -6.89
C GLY A 784 -13.37 19.16 -7.23
N PRO A 785 -12.15 19.65 -7.44
CA PRO A 785 -11.91 21.04 -7.86
C PRO A 785 -12.40 21.33 -9.28
N ALA A 786 -13.11 22.44 -9.47
CA ALA A 786 -13.52 22.95 -10.78
C ALA A 786 -12.45 23.89 -11.35
N ILE A 787 -11.20 23.41 -11.43
CA ILE A 787 -10.06 24.18 -11.96
C ILE A 787 -10.17 24.24 -13.49
N GLU A 788 -10.25 25.45 -14.04
CA GLU A 788 -10.40 25.65 -15.48
C GLU A 788 -9.04 25.65 -16.20
N ALA A 789 -8.91 24.78 -17.21
CA ALA A 789 -7.75 24.76 -18.09
C ALA A 789 -7.46 26.17 -18.67
N GLY A 790 -6.18 26.51 -18.81
CA GLY A 790 -5.73 27.80 -19.34
C GLY A 790 -5.94 29.03 -18.45
N LYS A 791 -6.71 28.92 -17.35
CA LYS A 791 -6.89 30.00 -16.36
C LYS A 791 -6.13 29.74 -15.07
N GLN A 792 -6.09 28.49 -14.62
CA GLN A 792 -5.47 28.07 -13.38
C GLN A 792 -4.69 26.78 -13.60
N SER A 793 -3.65 26.57 -12.79
CA SER A 793 -2.87 25.34 -12.80
C SER A 793 -3.27 24.45 -11.63
N TRP A 794 -3.37 23.15 -11.88
CA TRP A 794 -3.53 22.17 -10.82
C TRP A 794 -2.34 22.23 -9.84
N PRO A 795 -2.58 22.12 -8.52
CA PRO A 795 -1.50 21.99 -7.55
C PRO A 795 -0.64 20.76 -7.84
N GLY A 796 0.68 20.91 -7.74
CA GLY A 796 1.62 19.78 -7.79
C GLY A 796 1.63 18.95 -6.51
N PRO A 797 2.39 17.84 -6.47
CA PRO A 797 2.43 16.94 -5.32
C PRO A 797 3.20 17.49 -4.11
N VAL A 798 4.02 18.53 -4.29
CA VAL A 798 4.85 19.12 -3.23
C VAL A 798 4.08 20.26 -2.55
N SER A 799 3.88 20.16 -1.23
CA SER A 799 3.28 21.24 -0.45
C SER A 799 4.33 22.32 -0.12
N PRO A 800 3.91 23.58 0.06
CA PRO A 800 4.77 24.62 0.63
C PRO A 800 5.24 24.32 2.06
N LEU A 801 4.55 23.45 2.81
CA LEU A 801 5.02 22.95 4.10
C LEU A 801 6.03 21.81 3.88
N PRO A 802 7.31 21.97 4.28
CA PRO A 802 8.30 20.90 4.19
C PRO A 802 7.81 19.59 4.82
N GLY A 803 8.10 18.46 4.16
CA GLY A 803 7.68 17.14 4.62
C GLY A 803 6.20 16.82 4.40
N LEU A 804 5.39 17.73 3.86
CA LEU A 804 4.02 17.45 3.40
C LEU A 804 3.97 17.32 1.88
N TYR A 805 3.32 16.26 1.41
CA TYR A 805 3.00 16.04 0.01
C TYR A 805 1.49 15.82 -0.14
N CYS A 806 0.97 16.04 -1.34
CA CYS A 806 -0.44 15.85 -1.68
C CYS A 806 -0.57 14.91 -2.87
N CYS A 807 -1.62 14.11 -2.89
CA CYS A 807 -2.02 13.29 -4.03
C CYS A 807 -3.55 13.15 -4.06
N GLY A 808 -4.07 12.52 -5.12
CA GLY A 808 -5.50 12.35 -5.33
C GLY A 808 -6.06 13.37 -6.32
N ASP A 809 -7.38 13.52 -6.33
CA ASP A 809 -8.12 14.33 -7.31
C ASP A 809 -8.00 15.84 -7.15
N SER A 810 -7.39 16.28 -6.05
CA SER A 810 -7.08 17.68 -5.78
C SER A 810 -5.64 18.06 -6.17
N THR A 811 -4.93 17.16 -6.83
CA THR A 811 -3.53 17.29 -7.22
C THR A 811 -3.40 16.85 -8.67
N MET A 812 -2.54 17.52 -9.43
CA MET A 812 -2.25 17.20 -10.83
C MET A 812 -2.07 15.68 -11.03
N PRO A 813 -2.73 15.04 -12.01
CA PRO A 813 -3.43 15.65 -13.15
C PRO A 813 -4.85 16.17 -12.91
N GLY A 814 -5.58 15.67 -11.89
CA GLY A 814 -6.96 16.10 -11.62
C GLY A 814 -7.91 14.96 -11.27
N ILE A 815 -9.19 15.13 -11.64
CA ILE A 815 -10.30 14.25 -11.26
C ILE A 815 -10.40 13.04 -12.22
N GLY A 816 -10.92 11.92 -11.71
CA GLY A 816 -11.15 10.68 -12.48
C GLY A 816 -10.16 9.58 -12.10
N VAL A 817 -10.57 8.32 -12.21
CA VAL A 817 -9.77 7.17 -11.74
C VAL A 817 -8.35 7.13 -12.33
N PRO A 818 -8.16 7.29 -13.67
CA PRO A 818 -6.82 7.36 -14.26
C PRO A 818 -5.97 8.52 -13.71
N ALA A 819 -6.53 9.73 -13.65
CA ALA A 819 -5.82 10.91 -13.16
C ALA A 819 -5.45 10.79 -11.68
N VAL A 820 -6.35 10.27 -10.84
CA VAL A 820 -6.11 10.03 -9.42
C VAL A 820 -5.00 9.00 -9.20
N ALA A 821 -4.98 7.92 -10.00
CA ALA A 821 -3.90 6.94 -9.96
C ALA A 821 -2.56 7.56 -10.41
N ALA A 822 -2.55 8.35 -11.47
CA ALA A 822 -1.37 9.11 -11.91
C ALA A 822 -0.87 10.07 -10.82
N SER A 823 -1.75 10.80 -10.16
CA SER A 823 -1.42 11.72 -9.06
C SER A 823 -0.72 10.98 -7.91
N GLY A 824 -1.22 9.81 -7.51
CA GLY A 824 -0.56 8.93 -6.54
C GLY A 824 0.83 8.46 -7.00
N MET A 825 0.95 8.06 -8.26
CA MET A 825 2.21 7.60 -8.86
C MET A 825 3.25 8.71 -8.97
N ILE A 826 2.87 9.89 -9.47
CA ILE A 826 3.72 11.07 -9.57
C ILE A 826 4.24 11.46 -8.18
N THR A 827 3.38 11.43 -7.17
CA THR A 827 3.77 11.73 -5.78
C THR A 827 4.81 10.74 -5.27
N ALA A 828 4.56 9.43 -5.41
CA ALA A 828 5.50 8.39 -5.01
C ALA A 828 6.86 8.51 -5.71
N ASN A 829 6.84 8.77 -7.03
CA ASN A 829 8.06 8.97 -7.82
C ASN A 829 8.84 10.17 -7.29
N THR A 830 8.18 11.31 -7.10
CA THR A 830 8.77 12.57 -6.58
C THR A 830 9.51 12.37 -5.25
N MET A 831 9.03 11.45 -4.41
CA MET A 831 9.59 11.20 -3.08
C MET A 831 10.80 10.25 -3.05
N VAL A 832 11.18 9.66 -4.19
CA VAL A 832 12.35 8.78 -4.28
C VAL A 832 13.42 9.37 -5.21
N PRO A 833 14.71 9.02 -5.00
CA PRO A 833 15.75 9.45 -5.92
C PRO A 833 15.53 8.94 -7.35
N ILE A 834 16.01 9.69 -8.32
CA ILE A 834 15.77 9.45 -9.75
C ILE A 834 16.17 8.04 -10.20
N TRP A 835 17.25 7.46 -9.67
CA TRP A 835 17.69 6.11 -10.05
C TRP A 835 16.71 5.00 -9.63
N LYS A 836 15.98 5.16 -8.51
CA LYS A 836 14.92 4.21 -8.14
C LYS A 836 13.73 4.33 -9.08
N HIS A 837 13.40 5.55 -9.48
CA HIS A 837 12.34 5.79 -10.45
C HIS A 837 12.70 5.23 -11.83
N TRP A 838 13.95 5.35 -12.28
CA TRP A 838 14.43 4.68 -13.49
C TRP A 838 14.25 3.16 -13.44
N GLN A 839 14.52 2.51 -12.31
CA GLN A 839 14.26 1.07 -12.15
C GLN A 839 12.77 0.72 -12.29
N LEU A 840 11.86 1.59 -11.82
CA LEU A 840 10.42 1.39 -12.03
C LEU A 840 10.09 1.52 -13.52
N LEU A 841 10.64 2.51 -14.22
CA LEU A 841 10.42 2.67 -15.67
C LEU A 841 10.95 1.47 -16.46
N ASP A 842 12.10 0.92 -16.06
CA ASP A 842 12.68 -0.28 -16.68
C ASP A 842 11.77 -1.50 -16.50
N SER A 843 10.99 -1.56 -15.41
CA SER A 843 10.04 -2.67 -15.17
C SER A 843 8.74 -2.57 -15.98
N LEU A 844 8.47 -1.41 -16.61
CA LEU A 844 7.29 -1.16 -17.44
C LEU A 844 7.58 -1.26 -18.96
N ALA A 845 8.86 -1.22 -19.35
CA ALA A 845 9.29 -1.33 -20.74
C ALA A 845 9.24 -2.80 -21.21
#